data_AF-A0AA42Y242-F1
#
_entry.id   AF-A0AA42Y242-F1
#
_cell.length_a   1.000
_cell.length_b   1.000
_cell.length_c   1.000
_cell.angle_alpha   90.00
_cell.angle_beta   90.00
_cell.angle_gamma   90.00
#
_symmetry.space_group_name_H-M   'P 1'
#
loop_
_entity.id
_entity.type
_entity.pdbx_description
1 polymer ?
#
loop_
_entity_poly.entity_id
_entity_poly.type
_entity_poly.pdbx_seq_one_letter_code
_entity_poly.pdbx_strand_id
1 'polypeptide(L)'
;MTARRRWLAASLALAVGVGCAGTPAPDPPIRPAVAGDIRAATAFGDRPAADGRDPALPPRIAFLAGLLPLRSIGADAFRVAQPSYDGRGVLIAILDSGTDPALPGLRTTSTGERKVLDVRDFSGEGRVVLRAIEPQSDGTVTIDGRVIGGFGRVAALATGPYYGGVFREITLGAPPAADLNGNGAITDEYALVVGKASDGWVVVVDAGADGSFQDDRAQRDYAVSYETFSFRDRAGIDGPMHVAVNLVERDGRPVLDLVMDNSSHGSHVAGIAAGHDLFGVDGFDGVAPGAQLLALKIANNTRGGISVSGSMLRALEHAVAFAQRRRLPLVVNLSYGVGNEIEGTAVIDSVVDAFALAYPEVLIVISAGNDGPGLSTVGFPGSAAHALTACAVFPGVYAEAPQPGKPPAPDVLGWWSARGGEVAKPEVCAPGVAYSNVPPWRTGEEISGGTSMAAPQIAGAAALLQSGMVQRGHAVGAIDLKRALVNTARPLAGTTVLDEGTGVADVPAAFQWLVGTHQTAIYEVLAPSAGDGGAKASAAYRRAGLRSPADTIQTFQIAAVGRQPAARLLLVPDAPWVRAPRMIEPGGSPVTVDVTYDAGALVEPGLYVGTVWALPATDTLAGASFGLRNVVVVPYPLDEPLRLSGMLTPGAIARYFLTVPEGTNGLLVQLDLAEPSNEATLYLFEPTGQPYRGGSSVTAGGLNGPAAEILVTAEDVVPGVYEAVVVAAPTRAVTYRLGAAMAAARIITVSDDLAVTLENTAAESLAVRVEAAIVGQRRALQVEGAGDLASLVETDVPSWASKLVVEVKVARDKWRELTDFGVTVFDAAGRKLSDGPLNYAVGRQQVELPPAVRGTRLTVELLPAFALVSPPMRWSASVALSFLAEEPRALAADSVSGSSALTLPPVGTGTVRFAWPETELDSLSGFTPLLEIHVVPERGAPIKSSLVRRQSGVRPVP
;
A
#
# COMPACT_ATOMS: atom_id res chain seq x y z
N MET A 1 62.32 -43.57 6.45
CA MET A 1 62.07 -42.49 5.47
C MET A 1 61.36 -41.37 6.21
N THR A 2 62.11 -40.45 6.86
CA THR A 2 62.41 -39.08 6.34
C THR A 2 61.14 -38.22 6.27
N ALA A 3 60.61 -37.64 7.36
CA ALA A 3 61.17 -36.85 8.46
C ALA A 3 61.72 -35.46 8.07
N ARG A 4 61.13 -34.40 8.65
CA ARG A 4 61.72 -33.45 9.65
C ARG A 4 60.74 -32.27 9.92
N ARG A 5 60.81 -31.48 11.00
CA ARG A 5 61.14 -31.67 12.44
C ARG A 5 61.03 -30.31 13.18
N ARG A 6 60.60 -30.36 14.46
CA ARG A 6 60.82 -29.41 15.60
C ARG A 6 59.67 -28.46 15.97
N TRP A 7 59.41 -28.06 17.23
CA TRP A 7 59.62 -28.53 18.64
C TRP A 7 59.72 -27.29 19.56
N LEU A 8 59.42 -27.49 20.86
CA LEU A 8 59.51 -26.58 22.03
C LEU A 8 58.29 -25.68 22.33
N ALA A 9 57.94 -25.35 23.59
CA ALA A 9 57.88 -26.09 24.89
C ALA A 9 57.54 -25.11 26.05
N ALA A 10 57.22 -25.67 27.24
CA ALA A 10 56.96 -25.02 28.54
C ALA A 10 55.58 -24.31 28.67
N SER A 11 54.63 -24.64 29.55
CA SER A 11 54.55 -25.34 30.87
C SER A 11 54.72 -24.45 32.11
N LEU A 12 53.64 -24.25 32.88
CA LEU A 12 53.54 -24.41 34.35
C LEU A 12 52.08 -24.21 34.84
N ALA A 13 51.76 -24.57 36.09
CA ALA A 13 51.14 -25.84 36.48
C ALA A 13 50.58 -25.80 37.94
N LEU A 14 49.78 -26.83 38.32
CA LEU A 14 49.34 -27.20 39.69
C LEU A 14 48.32 -26.26 40.41
N ALA A 15 47.45 -26.71 41.34
CA ALA A 15 47.17 -28.04 41.94
C ALA A 15 45.80 -28.03 42.70
N VAL A 16 45.21 -29.09 43.30
CA VAL A 16 45.09 -30.57 43.11
C VAL A 16 44.05 -31.08 44.14
N GLY A 17 43.22 -32.10 43.85
CA GLY A 17 42.30 -32.71 44.84
C GLY A 17 41.20 -33.62 44.24
N VAL A 18 41.54 -34.71 43.53
CA VAL A 18 41.66 -36.11 44.03
C VAL A 18 40.33 -36.80 44.42
N GLY A 19 39.98 -37.87 43.70
CA GLY A 19 38.86 -38.78 44.00
C GLY A 19 38.65 -39.89 42.95
N CYS A 20 39.36 -41.01 43.09
CA CYS A 20 39.25 -42.24 42.27
C CYS A 20 37.91 -42.99 42.51
N ALA A 21 37.42 -43.95 41.71
CA ALA A 21 37.64 -44.40 40.32
C ALA A 21 36.54 -45.45 39.96
N GLY A 22 36.29 -45.74 38.67
CA GLY A 22 35.50 -46.93 38.27
C GLY A 22 34.80 -46.87 36.90
N THR A 23 35.18 -47.79 36.00
CA THR A 23 34.49 -48.21 34.76
C THR A 23 34.97 -49.66 34.43
N PRO A 24 34.38 -50.43 33.48
CA PRO A 24 33.24 -50.16 32.58
C PRO A 24 32.18 -51.29 32.52
N ALA A 25 31.23 -51.16 31.56
CA ALA A 25 30.52 -52.19 30.75
C ALA A 25 28.96 -51.96 30.72
N PRO A 26 28.21 -52.45 29.70
CA PRO A 26 27.58 -51.55 28.73
C PRO A 26 26.05 -51.58 28.70
N ASP A 27 25.43 -50.50 28.22
CA ASP A 27 23.97 -50.44 28.04
C ASP A 27 23.48 -51.27 26.84
N PRO A 28 22.35 -52.00 26.98
CA PRO A 28 21.68 -52.69 25.87
C PRO A 28 20.85 -51.72 25.00
N PRO A 29 20.42 -52.13 23.78
CA PRO A 29 19.88 -51.20 22.79
C PRO A 29 18.47 -50.71 23.13
N ILE A 30 18.27 -49.39 23.07
CA ILE A 30 16.94 -48.78 23.13
C ILE A 30 16.22 -48.97 21.79
N ARG A 31 15.02 -49.54 21.84
CA ARG A 31 13.99 -49.49 20.79
C ARG A 31 12.62 -49.19 21.44
N PRO A 32 11.67 -48.65 20.66
CA PRO A 32 11.08 -47.35 21.02
C PRO A 32 9.81 -47.45 21.86
N ALA A 33 9.61 -46.45 22.73
CA ALA A 33 8.35 -46.23 23.43
C ALA A 33 7.58 -45.05 22.81
N VAL A 34 6.45 -45.44 22.21
CA VAL A 34 5.18 -44.74 21.95
C VAL A 34 4.99 -43.35 22.59
N ALA A 35 4.32 -42.46 21.85
CA ALA A 35 3.88 -41.14 22.27
C ALA A 35 3.15 -41.13 23.63
N GLY A 36 3.47 -40.12 24.45
CA GLY A 36 2.81 -39.82 25.72
C GLY A 36 3.03 -38.36 26.11
N ASP A 37 1.99 -37.74 26.65
CA ASP A 37 1.85 -36.29 26.87
C ASP A 37 3.06 -35.59 27.50
N ILE A 38 3.53 -34.51 26.86
CA ILE A 38 4.42 -33.54 27.51
C ILE A 38 3.57 -32.70 28.48
N ARG A 39 3.65 -33.04 29.77
CA ARG A 39 3.08 -32.19 30.83
C ARG A 39 3.85 -30.88 30.95
N ALA A 40 3.08 -29.83 31.23
CA ALA A 40 3.51 -28.43 31.30
C ALA A 40 4.89 -28.20 31.95
N ALA A 41 5.74 -27.46 31.22
CA ALA A 41 6.81 -26.69 31.84
C ALA A 41 6.20 -25.61 32.75
N THR A 42 6.85 -25.35 33.88
CA THR A 42 6.37 -24.41 34.90
C THR A 42 6.43 -22.97 34.39
N ALA A 43 5.37 -22.21 34.68
CA ALA A 43 5.19 -20.86 34.16
C ALA A 43 6.28 -19.89 34.61
N PHE A 44 7.02 -19.35 33.63
CA PHE A 44 7.44 -17.95 33.67
C PHE A 44 6.30 -17.14 33.05
N GLY A 45 5.92 -16.03 33.68
CA GLY A 45 4.64 -15.41 33.43
C GLY A 45 4.51 -14.78 32.04
N ASP A 46 3.88 -15.49 31.11
CA ASP A 46 3.06 -14.86 30.08
C ASP A 46 1.98 -14.05 30.81
N ARG A 47 2.17 -12.74 30.84
CA ARG A 47 1.18 -11.81 31.38
C ARG A 47 0.05 -11.74 30.34
N PRO A 48 -1.21 -12.00 30.69
CA PRO A 48 -2.31 -11.80 29.74
C PRO A 48 -2.26 -10.38 29.18
N ALA A 49 -2.59 -10.22 27.89
CA ALA A 49 -2.83 -8.89 27.34
C ALA A 49 -3.95 -8.21 28.16
N ALA A 50 -3.85 -6.89 28.33
CA ALA A 50 -4.73 -6.14 29.23
C ALA A 50 -6.22 -6.16 28.81
N ASP A 51 -6.50 -6.54 27.56
CA ASP A 51 -7.82 -6.64 26.94
C ASP A 51 -8.35 -8.08 26.82
N GLY A 52 -7.58 -9.09 27.26
CA GLY A 52 -7.94 -10.51 27.16
C GLY A 52 -7.82 -11.12 25.77
N ARG A 53 -7.14 -10.47 24.81
CA ARG A 53 -6.85 -11.06 23.49
C ARG A 53 -5.51 -11.81 23.48
N ASP A 54 -5.47 -12.92 22.74
CA ASP A 54 -4.24 -13.65 22.48
C ASP A 54 -3.58 -13.12 21.18
N PRO A 55 -2.23 -13.01 21.12
CA PRO A 55 -1.52 -12.67 19.89
C PRO A 55 -1.65 -13.79 18.85
N ALA A 56 -1.54 -13.47 17.56
CA ALA A 56 -1.70 -14.40 16.42
C ALA A 56 -0.81 -15.64 16.54
N LEU A 57 0.33 -15.47 17.20
CA LEU A 57 1.23 -16.52 17.66
C LEU A 57 1.96 -15.97 18.90
N PRO A 58 2.32 -16.78 19.91
CA PRO A 58 3.12 -16.28 21.04
C PRO A 58 4.43 -15.64 20.54
N PRO A 59 4.79 -14.40 20.94
CA PRO A 59 5.91 -13.66 20.35
C PRO A 59 7.25 -14.40 20.37
N ARG A 60 7.52 -15.18 21.43
CA ARG A 60 8.72 -16.02 21.52
C ARG A 60 8.77 -17.12 20.45
N ILE A 61 7.62 -17.67 20.04
CA ILE A 61 7.55 -18.67 18.96
C ILE A 61 7.70 -17.97 17.60
N ALA A 62 7.10 -16.79 17.41
CA ALA A 62 7.28 -15.99 16.19
C ALA A 62 8.75 -15.59 15.96
N PHE A 63 9.44 -15.19 17.04
CA PHE A 63 10.89 -14.93 17.04
C PHE A 63 11.70 -16.16 16.66
N LEU A 64 11.49 -17.30 17.32
CA LEU A 64 12.23 -18.54 17.07
C LEU A 64 11.96 -19.13 15.67
N ALA A 65 10.77 -18.91 15.11
CA ALA A 65 10.45 -19.29 13.73
C ALA A 65 11.06 -18.33 12.68
N GLY A 66 11.48 -17.12 13.09
CA GLY A 66 11.98 -16.09 12.19
C GLY A 66 10.86 -15.46 11.34
N LEU A 67 9.70 -15.21 11.94
CA LEU A 67 8.57 -14.52 11.27
C LEU A 67 8.82 -13.01 11.06
N LEU A 68 9.91 -12.46 11.61
CA LEU A 68 10.51 -11.24 11.10
C LEU A 68 11.72 -11.66 10.23
N PRO A 69 11.60 -11.71 8.89
CA PRO A 69 12.51 -12.47 8.02
C PRO A 69 13.82 -11.74 7.69
N LEU A 70 14.56 -11.29 8.72
CA LEU A 70 15.80 -10.51 8.60
C LEU A 70 16.91 -11.22 7.80
N ARG A 71 16.90 -12.56 7.83
CA ARG A 71 17.82 -13.43 7.08
C ARG A 71 17.76 -13.21 5.57
N SER A 72 16.59 -12.85 5.04
CA SER A 72 16.37 -12.67 3.61
C SER A 72 17.16 -11.50 3.03
N ILE A 73 17.50 -10.51 3.85
CA ILE A 73 18.42 -9.41 3.48
C ILE A 73 19.80 -9.53 4.13
N GLY A 74 20.04 -10.57 4.95
CA GLY A 74 21.30 -10.80 5.66
C GLY A 74 21.55 -9.86 6.85
N ALA A 75 20.53 -9.16 7.35
CA ALA A 75 20.67 -8.16 8.42
C ALA A 75 20.97 -8.77 9.81
N ASP A 76 20.51 -10.00 10.05
CA ASP A 76 20.88 -10.81 11.22
C ASP A 76 22.36 -11.19 11.20
N ALA A 77 22.84 -11.80 10.11
CA ALA A 77 24.23 -12.19 9.92
C ALA A 77 25.17 -10.98 9.97
N PHE A 78 24.76 -9.85 9.38
CA PHE A 78 25.53 -8.60 9.44
C PHE A 78 25.72 -8.10 10.88
N ARG A 79 24.66 -8.03 11.68
CA ARG A 79 24.74 -7.58 13.09
C ARG A 79 25.54 -8.55 13.96
N VAL A 80 25.45 -9.87 13.73
CA VAL A 80 26.32 -10.85 14.42
C VAL A 80 27.79 -10.64 14.07
N ALA A 81 28.11 -10.35 12.81
CA ALA A 81 29.48 -10.09 12.37
C ALA A 81 30.01 -8.71 12.76
N GLN A 82 29.14 -7.71 12.93
CA GLN A 82 29.47 -6.33 13.29
C GLN A 82 28.53 -5.80 14.39
N PRO A 83 28.67 -6.24 15.66
CA PRO A 83 27.69 -5.96 16.72
C PRO A 83 27.53 -4.48 17.09
N SER A 84 28.46 -3.62 16.70
CA SER A 84 28.31 -2.18 16.90
C SER A 84 27.62 -1.46 15.73
N TYR A 85 27.50 -2.08 14.54
CA TYR A 85 26.89 -1.48 13.35
C TYR A 85 25.38 -1.77 13.28
N ASP A 86 24.71 -1.68 14.42
CA ASP A 86 23.31 -2.06 14.64
C ASP A 86 22.29 -0.94 14.37
N GLY A 87 22.73 0.17 13.78
CA GLY A 87 21.92 1.37 13.54
C GLY A 87 22.19 2.51 14.51
N ARG A 88 22.97 2.30 15.58
CA ARG A 88 23.31 3.36 16.56
C ARG A 88 23.88 4.61 15.89
N GLY A 89 23.48 5.77 16.40
CA GLY A 89 23.85 7.08 15.84
C GLY A 89 23.16 7.45 14.53
N VAL A 90 22.15 6.70 14.07
CA VAL A 90 21.34 7.01 12.88
C VAL A 90 19.88 7.23 13.29
N LEU A 91 19.21 8.16 12.61
CA LEU A 91 17.80 8.47 12.77
C LEU A 91 17.00 7.91 11.58
N ILE A 92 15.87 7.25 11.85
CA ILE A 92 14.89 6.88 10.81
C ILE A 92 13.59 7.66 11.06
N ALA A 93 13.09 8.36 10.04
CA ALA A 93 11.76 8.96 10.09
C ALA A 93 10.74 8.02 9.44
N ILE A 94 9.70 7.66 10.19
CA ILE A 94 8.58 6.84 9.74
C ILE A 94 7.44 7.79 9.36
N LEU A 95 7.17 7.94 8.07
CA LEU A 95 6.05 8.72 7.53
C LEU A 95 4.90 7.77 7.20
N ASP A 96 3.86 7.79 8.04
CA ASP A 96 2.82 6.75 8.03
C ASP A 96 1.48 7.27 8.63
N SER A 97 0.58 6.36 8.97
CA SER A 97 -0.76 6.57 9.52
C SER A 97 -0.84 6.75 11.05
N GLY A 98 0.28 6.57 11.76
CA GLY A 98 0.38 6.63 13.21
C GLY A 98 1.48 5.72 13.76
N THR A 99 1.96 5.96 14.97
CA THR A 99 2.87 5.05 15.66
C THR A 99 2.69 5.24 17.14
N ASP A 100 2.55 4.14 17.89
CA ASP A 100 2.47 4.14 19.34
C ASP A 100 3.89 4.06 19.93
N PRO A 101 4.44 5.15 20.50
CA PRO A 101 5.79 5.17 21.06
C PRO A 101 5.89 4.43 22.41
N ALA A 102 4.76 4.02 23.00
CA ALA A 102 4.73 3.35 24.30
C ALA A 102 4.83 1.82 24.17
N LEU A 103 4.77 1.26 22.96
CA LEU A 103 4.95 -0.18 22.72
C LEU A 103 6.33 -0.66 23.23
N PRO A 104 6.43 -1.85 23.87
CA PRO A 104 7.69 -2.33 24.45
C PRO A 104 8.88 -2.23 23.49
N GLY A 105 8.68 -2.68 22.25
CA GLY A 105 9.68 -2.67 21.19
C GLY A 105 10.13 -1.30 20.69
N LEU A 106 9.42 -0.23 21.08
CA LEU A 106 9.64 1.14 20.62
C LEU A 106 10.05 2.11 21.76
N ARG A 107 10.43 1.58 22.93
CA ARG A 107 10.88 2.39 24.09
C ARG A 107 12.36 2.74 24.04
N THR A 108 13.22 1.74 23.82
CA THR A 108 14.68 1.86 23.92
C THR A 108 15.40 1.32 22.69
N THR A 109 16.60 1.82 22.42
CA THR A 109 17.56 1.23 21.47
C THR A 109 18.33 0.07 22.12
N SER A 110 19.03 -0.72 21.31
CA SER A 110 20.01 -1.74 21.76
C SER A 110 21.14 -1.19 22.65
N THR A 111 21.29 0.14 22.72
CA THR A 111 22.24 0.85 23.58
C THR A 111 21.59 1.42 24.86
N GLY A 112 20.30 1.20 25.06
CA GLY A 112 19.51 1.72 26.20
C GLY A 112 19.08 3.19 26.07
N GLU A 113 19.32 3.83 24.92
CA GLU A 113 18.88 5.20 24.64
C GLU A 113 17.40 5.22 24.29
N ARG A 114 16.72 6.38 24.40
CA ARG A 114 15.32 6.51 23.97
C ARG A 114 15.22 6.24 22.46
N LYS A 115 14.29 5.36 22.09
CA LYS A 115 14.01 4.95 20.70
C LYS A 115 13.28 6.04 19.93
N VAL A 116 12.04 6.36 20.28
CA VAL A 116 11.24 7.40 19.62
C VAL A 116 11.57 8.77 20.21
N LEU A 117 12.12 9.66 19.39
CA LEU A 117 12.59 11.00 19.79
C LEU A 117 11.60 12.12 19.52
N ASP A 118 10.61 11.91 18.66
CA ASP A 118 9.48 12.81 18.46
C ASP A 118 8.31 12.04 17.82
N VAL A 119 7.09 12.52 18.10
CA VAL A 119 5.84 11.99 17.53
C VAL A 119 5.03 13.20 17.07
N ARG A 120 4.66 13.25 15.78
CA ARG A 120 3.96 14.41 15.19
C ARG A 120 2.76 14.02 14.35
N ASP A 121 1.67 14.78 14.49
CA ASP A 121 0.50 14.72 13.61
C ASP A 121 0.54 15.88 12.59
N PHE A 122 0.71 15.54 11.32
CA PHE A 122 0.60 16.45 10.18
C PHE A 122 -0.73 16.30 9.41
N SER A 123 -1.54 15.30 9.76
CA SER A 123 -2.87 15.07 9.18
C SER A 123 -3.97 15.88 9.88
N GLY A 124 -3.75 16.22 11.16
CA GLY A 124 -4.71 16.96 11.97
C GLY A 124 -5.92 16.12 12.37
N GLU A 125 -5.80 14.79 12.31
CA GLU A 125 -6.80 13.85 12.82
C GLU A 125 -7.05 14.07 14.31
N GLY A 126 -5.99 14.25 15.10
CA GLY A 126 -6.08 14.47 16.54
C GLY A 126 -6.50 15.89 16.95
N ARG A 127 -6.87 16.77 16.00
CA ARG A 127 -6.99 18.21 16.25
C ARG A 127 -8.17 18.55 17.15
N VAL A 128 -7.87 19.20 18.28
CA VAL A 128 -8.90 19.70 19.19
C VAL A 128 -9.22 21.17 18.90
N VAL A 129 -10.50 21.48 18.70
CA VAL A 129 -10.96 22.88 18.55
C VAL A 129 -10.95 23.56 19.91
N LEU A 130 -9.94 24.40 20.15
CA LEU A 130 -9.76 25.15 21.39
C LEU A 130 -10.45 26.52 21.33
N ARG A 131 -11.15 26.88 22.41
CA ARG A 131 -11.76 28.21 22.63
C ARG A 131 -11.24 28.82 23.91
N ALA A 132 -11.08 30.14 23.97
CA ALA A 132 -10.73 30.81 25.23
C ALA A 132 -11.83 30.58 26.28
N ILE A 133 -11.44 30.27 27.52
CA ILE A 133 -12.35 30.00 28.65
C ILE A 133 -11.95 30.83 29.87
N GLU A 134 -12.96 31.17 30.68
CA GLU A 134 -12.77 31.83 31.97
C GLU A 134 -13.22 30.86 33.09
N PRO A 135 -12.36 30.55 34.06
CA PRO A 135 -12.72 29.70 35.18
C PRO A 135 -13.62 30.44 36.18
N GLN A 136 -14.51 29.70 36.83
CA GLN A 136 -15.41 30.22 37.85
C GLN A 136 -14.73 30.25 39.22
N SER A 137 -15.19 31.15 40.09
CA SER A 137 -14.62 31.36 41.43
C SER A 137 -14.82 30.17 42.40
N ASP A 138 -15.68 29.22 42.06
CA ASP A 138 -15.93 27.99 42.81
C ASP A 138 -14.97 26.84 42.45
N GLY A 139 -14.05 27.07 41.49
CA GLY A 139 -13.10 26.06 41.02
C GLY A 139 -13.64 25.17 39.90
N THR A 140 -14.75 25.55 39.25
CA THR A 140 -15.26 24.92 38.03
C THR A 140 -14.90 25.72 36.76
N VAL A 141 -15.11 25.11 35.59
CA VAL A 141 -15.06 25.80 34.29
C VAL A 141 -16.12 25.23 33.35
N THR A 142 -16.63 26.03 32.42
CA THR A 142 -17.61 25.57 31.42
C THR A 142 -16.94 25.35 30.07
N ILE A 143 -17.04 24.14 29.54
CA ILE A 143 -16.43 23.71 28.27
C ILE A 143 -17.52 23.05 27.42
N ASP A 144 -17.80 23.62 26.24
CA ASP A 144 -18.86 23.15 25.31
C ASP A 144 -20.23 22.91 25.98
N GLY A 145 -20.57 23.77 26.96
CA GLY A 145 -21.81 23.68 27.75
C GLY A 145 -21.76 22.74 28.97
N ARG A 146 -20.70 21.94 29.13
CA ARG A 146 -20.47 21.04 30.27
C ARG A 146 -19.75 21.78 31.39
N VAL A 147 -20.21 21.65 32.64
CA VAL A 147 -19.51 22.20 33.82
C VAL A 147 -18.53 21.13 34.32
N ILE A 148 -17.25 21.47 34.34
CA ILE A 148 -16.15 20.57 34.73
C ILE A 148 -15.53 21.08 36.03
N GLY A 149 -15.37 20.20 37.02
CA GLY A 149 -14.76 20.49 38.31
C GLY A 149 -13.23 20.43 38.30
N GLY A 150 -12.62 20.77 39.43
CA GLY A 150 -11.18 20.57 39.64
C GLY A 150 -10.26 21.59 38.97
N PHE A 151 -10.78 22.73 38.49
CA PHE A 151 -9.97 23.74 37.81
C PHE A 151 -8.80 24.28 38.67
N GLY A 152 -8.91 24.22 40.00
CA GLY A 152 -7.80 24.54 40.92
C GLY A 152 -6.52 23.74 40.62
N ARG A 153 -6.63 22.52 40.09
CA ARG A 153 -5.51 21.71 39.60
C ARG A 153 -4.79 22.37 38.42
N VAL A 154 -5.57 22.83 37.44
CA VAL A 154 -5.07 23.54 36.24
C VAL A 154 -4.42 24.87 36.63
N ALA A 155 -5.09 25.66 37.47
CA ALA A 155 -4.61 26.96 37.94
C ALA A 155 -3.32 26.87 38.80
N ALA A 156 -3.06 25.72 39.43
CA ALA A 156 -1.82 25.47 40.17
C ALA A 156 -0.63 25.12 39.25
N LEU A 157 -0.89 24.72 38.00
CA LEU A 157 0.12 24.26 37.04
C LEU A 157 0.42 25.29 35.94
N ALA A 158 -0.55 26.11 35.60
CA ALA A 158 -0.49 27.05 34.49
C ALA A 158 -1.19 28.37 34.81
N THR A 159 -0.76 29.44 34.15
CA THR A 159 -1.40 30.76 34.18
C THR A 159 -2.25 30.99 32.92
N GLY A 160 -3.26 31.85 33.05
CA GLY A 160 -4.10 32.25 31.91
C GLY A 160 -3.34 33.10 30.87
N PRO A 161 -3.86 33.23 29.63
CA PRO A 161 -5.16 32.76 29.17
C PRO A 161 -5.27 31.23 29.07
N TYR A 162 -6.46 30.72 29.39
CA TYR A 162 -6.79 29.30 29.31
C TYR A 162 -7.66 29.01 28.08
N TYR A 163 -7.53 27.82 27.54
CA TYR A 163 -8.27 27.38 26.36
C TYR A 163 -8.90 26.00 26.60
N GLY A 164 -10.22 25.89 26.43
CA GLY A 164 -10.98 24.66 26.60
C GLY A 164 -11.38 24.03 25.28
N GLY A 165 -11.50 22.70 25.26
CA GLY A 165 -12.00 21.93 24.13
C GLY A 165 -12.60 20.59 24.55
N VAL A 166 -13.21 19.90 23.60
CA VAL A 166 -13.74 18.53 23.79
C VAL A 166 -13.22 17.66 22.65
N PHE A 167 -12.67 16.50 23.00
CA PHE A 167 -12.32 15.45 22.07
C PHE A 167 -13.41 14.35 22.07
N ARG A 168 -13.67 13.72 20.93
CA ARG A 168 -14.82 12.84 20.72
C ARG A 168 -14.43 11.58 19.97
N GLU A 169 -14.89 10.43 20.43
CA GLU A 169 -14.58 9.14 19.78
C GLU A 169 -15.36 8.93 18.48
N ILE A 170 -16.58 9.45 18.39
CA ILE A 170 -17.48 9.24 17.25
C ILE A 170 -16.87 9.70 15.92
N THR A 171 -15.97 10.69 15.97
CA THR A 171 -15.25 11.20 14.79
C THR A 171 -14.11 10.31 14.32
N LEU A 172 -13.67 9.32 15.11
CA LEU A 172 -12.53 8.45 14.78
C LEU A 172 -12.91 7.24 13.91
N GLY A 173 -14.19 6.85 13.88
CA GLY A 173 -14.67 5.74 13.06
C GLY A 173 -15.40 4.67 13.87
N ALA A 174 -14.93 3.43 13.76
CA ALA A 174 -15.57 2.26 14.37
C ALA A 174 -14.65 1.59 15.43
N PRO A 175 -15.21 0.94 16.47
CA PRO A 175 -14.43 0.13 17.39
C PRO A 175 -13.81 -1.08 16.67
N PRO A 176 -12.67 -1.63 17.14
CA PRO A 176 -11.95 -1.22 18.35
C PRO A 176 -11.02 0.00 18.14
N ALA A 177 -10.72 0.40 16.90
CA ALA A 177 -9.74 1.45 16.62
C ALA A 177 -10.16 2.87 17.07
N ALA A 178 -11.47 3.13 17.16
CA ALA A 178 -12.05 4.39 17.62
C ALA A 178 -12.48 4.39 19.11
N ASP A 179 -12.46 3.22 19.77
CA ASP A 179 -12.83 3.04 21.18
C ASP A 179 -11.57 3.18 22.04
N LEU A 180 -11.38 4.37 22.63
CA LEU A 180 -10.09 4.75 23.22
C LEU A 180 -9.94 4.26 24.65
N ASN A 181 -11.06 4.13 25.37
CA ASN A 181 -11.13 3.61 26.73
C ASN A 181 -11.38 2.08 26.79
N GLY A 182 -11.79 1.46 25.68
CA GLY A 182 -12.03 0.01 25.56
C GLY A 182 -13.40 -0.45 26.07
N ASN A 183 -14.38 0.43 26.21
CA ASN A 183 -15.68 0.10 26.81
C ASN A 183 -16.71 -0.49 25.82
N GLY A 184 -16.38 -0.57 24.53
CA GLY A 184 -17.25 -1.07 23.47
C GLY A 184 -18.16 -0.02 22.82
N ALA A 185 -18.06 1.25 23.21
CA ALA A 185 -18.73 2.39 22.60
C ALA A 185 -17.75 3.30 21.85
N ILE A 186 -18.31 4.30 21.16
CA ILE A 186 -17.58 5.38 20.49
C ILE A 186 -18.29 6.73 20.72
N THR A 187 -19.05 6.83 21.81
CA THR A 187 -19.90 7.99 22.11
C THR A 187 -19.31 8.89 23.20
N ASP A 188 -18.11 8.57 23.69
CA ASP A 188 -17.52 9.30 24.80
C ASP A 188 -16.93 10.66 24.35
N GLU A 189 -17.01 11.61 25.27
CA GLU A 189 -16.57 12.99 25.10
C GLU A 189 -15.64 13.36 26.25
N TYR A 190 -14.39 13.71 25.93
CA TYR A 190 -13.35 14.03 26.90
C TYR A 190 -13.11 15.54 26.91
N ALA A 191 -13.41 16.20 28.02
CA ALA A 191 -13.14 17.62 28.20
C ALA A 191 -11.64 17.87 28.46
N LEU A 192 -11.12 19.01 28.03
CA LEU A 192 -9.72 19.37 28.30
C LEU A 192 -9.48 20.87 28.40
N VAL A 193 -8.44 21.25 29.14
CA VAL A 193 -7.96 22.63 29.29
C VAL A 193 -6.48 22.72 29.01
N VAL A 194 -6.11 23.66 28.14
CA VAL A 194 -4.73 24.07 27.87
C VAL A 194 -4.44 25.40 28.57
N GLY A 195 -3.29 25.50 29.23
CA GLY A 195 -2.79 26.73 29.87
C GLY A 195 -1.28 26.90 29.70
N LYS A 196 -0.75 28.08 29.99
CA LYS A 196 0.68 28.38 29.85
C LYS A 196 1.41 28.23 31.19
N ALA A 197 2.26 27.21 31.29
CA ALA A 197 3.16 26.95 32.41
C ALA A 197 4.52 27.65 32.19
N SER A 198 5.41 27.57 33.17
CA SER A 198 6.76 28.16 33.09
C SER A 198 7.66 27.52 32.03
N ASP A 199 7.37 26.28 31.64
CA ASP A 199 8.15 25.46 30.72
C ASP A 199 7.46 25.23 29.35
N GLY A 200 6.30 25.85 29.12
CA GLY A 200 5.57 25.77 27.85
C GLY A 200 4.05 25.68 28.04
N TRP A 201 3.36 25.26 26.97
CA TRP A 201 1.95 24.91 27.06
C TRP A 201 1.79 23.53 27.72
N VAL A 202 0.77 23.41 28.57
CA VAL A 202 0.39 22.16 29.26
C VAL A 202 -1.10 21.94 29.08
N VAL A 203 -1.53 20.69 28.88
CA VAL A 203 -2.94 20.30 28.81
C VAL A 203 -3.30 19.39 29.99
N VAL A 204 -4.48 19.57 30.56
CA VAL A 204 -5.12 18.60 31.45
C VAL A 204 -6.36 18.09 30.72
N VAL A 205 -6.52 16.77 30.62
CA VAL A 205 -7.62 16.10 29.94
C VAL A 205 -8.39 15.33 31.01
N ASP A 206 -9.71 15.48 31.04
CA ASP A 206 -10.66 14.63 31.80
C ASP A 206 -10.66 13.28 31.10
N ALA A 207 -9.66 12.46 31.41
CA ALA A 207 -9.39 11.23 30.68
C ALA A 207 -10.24 10.05 31.18
N GLY A 208 -10.92 10.18 32.33
CA GLY A 208 -11.95 9.25 32.81
C GLY A 208 -13.37 9.62 32.41
N ALA A 209 -13.58 10.78 31.76
CA ALA A 209 -14.88 11.36 31.43
C ALA A 209 -15.82 11.51 32.64
N ASP A 210 -15.27 11.81 33.82
CA ASP A 210 -16.01 11.89 35.08
C ASP A 210 -16.55 13.30 35.40
N GLY A 211 -16.13 14.32 34.63
CA GLY A 211 -16.50 15.70 34.81
C GLY A 211 -15.59 16.48 35.78
N SER A 212 -14.39 16.00 36.06
CA SER A 212 -13.42 16.63 36.97
C SER A 212 -11.98 16.52 36.44
N PHE A 213 -11.14 17.51 36.76
CA PHE A 213 -9.70 17.49 36.48
C PHE A 213 -8.82 17.18 37.71
N GLN A 214 -9.39 16.71 38.83
CA GLN A 214 -8.68 16.62 40.11
C GLN A 214 -7.57 15.55 40.13
N ASP A 215 -7.84 14.37 39.59
CA ASP A 215 -6.94 13.21 39.56
C ASP A 215 -6.11 13.14 38.27
N ASP A 216 -6.47 13.89 37.23
CA ASP A 216 -5.77 13.82 35.95
C ASP A 216 -4.34 14.36 35.96
N ARG A 217 -3.55 13.73 35.09
CA ARG A 217 -2.16 14.06 34.84
C ARG A 217 -2.07 15.12 33.75
N ALA A 218 -1.35 16.19 34.05
CA ALA A 218 -1.05 17.24 33.09
C ALA A 218 0.00 16.76 32.08
N GLN A 219 -0.37 16.82 30.80
CA GLN A 219 0.44 16.40 29.66
C GLN A 219 1.13 17.59 28.99
N ARG A 220 2.29 17.33 28.39
CA ARG A 220 3.11 18.30 27.64
C ARG A 220 3.31 17.82 26.22
N ASP A 221 3.85 18.70 25.38
CA ASP A 221 4.33 18.28 24.06
C ASP A 221 5.31 17.10 24.15
N TYR A 222 5.08 16.07 23.33
CA TYR A 222 5.84 14.82 23.37
C TYR A 222 7.36 15.02 23.20
N ALA A 223 7.82 16.02 22.43
CA ALA A 223 9.27 16.26 22.30
C ALA A 223 9.93 16.78 23.58
N VAL A 224 9.13 17.18 24.59
CA VAL A 224 9.59 17.68 25.89
C VAL A 224 9.49 16.62 26.98
N SER A 225 8.31 15.99 27.16
CA SER A 225 8.12 14.98 28.21
C SER A 225 8.45 13.56 27.78
N TYR A 226 8.25 13.25 26.49
CA TYR A 226 8.22 11.89 25.93
C TYR A 226 7.24 10.94 26.64
N GLU A 227 6.16 11.50 27.19
CA GLU A 227 5.09 10.78 27.88
C GLU A 227 3.89 10.53 26.96
N THR A 228 3.16 9.45 27.25
CA THR A 228 1.84 9.16 26.72
C THR A 228 0.85 8.95 27.88
N PHE A 229 -0.44 8.97 27.56
CA PHE A 229 -1.52 8.59 28.47
C PHE A 229 -2.57 7.74 27.73
N SER A 230 -3.44 7.08 28.48
CA SER A 230 -4.63 6.42 27.94
C SER A 230 -5.89 7.11 28.47
N PHE A 231 -6.96 7.04 27.69
CA PHE A 231 -8.31 7.30 28.20
C PHE A 231 -8.74 6.13 29.08
N ARG A 232 -9.58 6.38 30.09
CA ARG A 232 -9.96 5.39 31.11
C ARG A 232 -11.45 5.05 31.02
N ASP A 233 -11.78 3.80 31.31
CA ASP A 233 -13.16 3.38 31.45
C ASP A 233 -13.78 3.90 32.78
N ARG A 234 -15.08 3.64 33.00
CA ARG A 234 -15.76 4.05 34.24
C ARG A 234 -15.30 3.31 35.50
N ALA A 235 -14.49 2.26 35.38
CA ALA A 235 -13.83 1.60 36.50
C ALA A 235 -12.43 2.19 36.78
N GLY A 236 -11.96 3.16 35.97
CA GLY A 236 -10.65 3.79 36.07
C GLY A 236 -9.53 2.94 35.46
N ILE A 237 -9.86 1.99 34.59
CA ILE A 237 -8.90 1.12 33.88
C ILE A 237 -8.42 1.84 32.63
N ASP A 238 -7.11 1.89 32.41
CA ASP A 238 -6.50 2.45 31.20
C ASP A 238 -6.92 1.65 29.95
N GLY A 239 -7.45 2.35 28.96
CA GLY A 239 -7.86 1.79 27.68
C GLY A 239 -6.69 1.40 26.76
N PRO A 240 -6.98 0.69 25.66
CA PRO A 240 -5.99 0.04 24.83
C PRO A 240 -5.25 0.98 23.85
N MET A 241 -5.56 2.28 23.87
CA MET A 241 -4.94 3.30 23.02
C MET A 241 -4.04 4.23 23.84
N HIS A 242 -2.74 4.25 23.53
CA HIS A 242 -1.83 5.28 24.04
C HIS A 242 -1.88 6.54 23.16
N VAL A 243 -1.93 7.70 23.81
CA VAL A 243 -2.04 9.01 23.17
C VAL A 243 -0.82 9.86 23.53
N ALA A 244 -0.17 10.41 22.51
CA ALA A 244 0.87 11.43 22.66
C ALA A 244 0.27 12.83 22.42
N VAL A 245 0.82 13.85 23.07
CA VAL A 245 0.33 15.24 22.94
C VAL A 245 1.26 16.05 22.03
N ASN A 246 0.68 16.83 21.12
CA ASN A 246 1.36 17.86 20.36
C ASN A 246 0.79 19.23 20.77
N LEU A 247 1.65 20.11 21.27
CA LEU A 247 1.28 21.45 21.73
C LEU A 247 2.23 22.48 21.12
N VAL A 248 1.75 23.19 20.09
CA VAL A 248 2.51 24.23 19.38
C VAL A 248 1.83 25.58 19.51
N GLU A 249 2.61 26.67 19.56
CA GLU A 249 2.07 28.03 19.60
C GLU A 249 1.90 28.59 18.18
N ARG A 250 0.73 29.15 17.87
CA ARG A 250 0.47 29.94 16.66
C ARG A 250 -0.27 31.21 17.05
N ASP A 251 0.23 32.37 16.61
CA ASP A 251 -0.34 33.69 16.90
C ASP A 251 -0.63 33.93 18.40
N GLY A 252 0.27 33.44 19.27
CA GLY A 252 0.15 33.55 20.73
C GLY A 252 -0.88 32.60 21.37
N ARG A 253 -1.45 31.66 20.62
CA ARG A 253 -2.45 30.69 21.08
C ARG A 253 -1.92 29.25 20.96
N PRO A 254 -2.36 28.31 21.82
CA PRO A 254 -2.03 26.91 21.64
C PRO A 254 -2.83 26.29 20.49
N VAL A 255 -2.18 25.38 19.76
CA VAL A 255 -2.81 24.37 18.91
C VAL A 255 -2.50 23.03 19.54
N LEU A 256 -3.55 22.23 19.78
CA LEU A 256 -3.47 20.91 20.38
C LEU A 256 -3.89 19.86 19.34
N ASP A 257 -3.00 18.90 19.09
CA ASP A 257 -3.28 17.68 18.35
C ASP A 257 -2.99 16.47 19.26
N LEU A 258 -3.95 15.55 19.40
CA LEU A 258 -3.84 14.30 20.15
C LEU A 258 -3.40 13.17 19.21
N VAL A 259 -2.13 12.78 19.26
CA VAL A 259 -1.56 11.81 18.32
C VAL A 259 -1.79 10.40 18.82
N MET A 260 -2.48 9.59 18.02
CA MET A 260 -2.82 8.20 18.32
C MET A 260 -2.63 7.30 17.08
N ASP A 261 -2.42 6.01 17.32
CA ASP A 261 -2.29 5.00 16.28
C ASP A 261 -3.54 4.10 16.22
N ASN A 262 -4.59 4.64 15.60
CA ASN A 262 -5.84 3.97 15.23
C ASN A 262 -5.77 3.23 13.88
N SER A 263 -4.55 2.96 13.36
CA SER A 263 -4.32 2.17 12.14
C SER A 263 -3.41 0.97 12.38
N SER A 264 -2.55 1.01 13.41
CA SER A 264 -1.43 0.09 13.73
C SER A 264 -0.29 0.00 12.71
N HIS A 265 -0.54 0.43 11.46
CA HIS A 265 0.36 0.18 10.34
C HIS A 265 1.75 0.81 10.58
N GLY A 266 1.81 2.07 11.00
CA GLY A 266 3.10 2.72 11.25
C GLY A 266 3.82 2.19 12.51
N SER A 267 3.10 1.68 13.52
CA SER A 267 3.72 0.91 14.61
C SER A 267 4.39 -0.37 14.11
N HIS A 268 3.72 -1.11 13.23
CA HIS A 268 4.23 -2.34 12.63
C HIS A 268 5.49 -2.06 11.78
N VAL A 269 5.42 -1.03 10.94
CA VAL A 269 6.52 -0.49 10.10
C VAL A 269 7.71 -0.04 10.94
N ALA A 270 7.47 0.71 12.03
CA ALA A 270 8.51 1.18 12.96
C ALA A 270 9.24 0.00 13.63
N GLY A 271 8.49 -1.04 14.03
CA GLY A 271 9.02 -2.28 14.59
C GLY A 271 9.94 -3.03 13.62
N ILE A 272 9.53 -3.17 12.36
CA ILE A 272 10.34 -3.79 11.31
C ILE A 272 11.64 -3.02 11.10
N ALA A 273 11.56 -1.68 10.99
CA ALA A 273 12.72 -0.85 10.71
C ALA A 273 13.76 -0.88 11.85
N ALA A 274 13.31 -0.68 13.10
CA ALA A 274 14.20 -0.42 14.23
C ALA A 274 13.67 -0.88 15.60
N GLY A 275 12.69 -1.78 15.68
CA GLY A 275 12.26 -2.34 16.97
C GLY A 275 13.42 -2.97 17.75
N HIS A 276 13.36 -2.94 19.07
CA HIS A 276 14.33 -3.61 19.94
C HIS A 276 13.59 -4.27 21.11
N ASP A 277 13.84 -5.55 21.35
CA ASP A 277 13.07 -6.38 22.29
C ASP A 277 11.54 -6.26 22.04
N LEU A 278 11.13 -6.50 20.79
CA LEU A 278 9.73 -6.53 20.37
C LEU A 278 8.93 -7.44 21.32
N PHE A 279 7.77 -6.94 21.76
CA PHE A 279 6.90 -7.61 22.75
C PHE A 279 7.56 -7.90 24.12
N GLY A 280 8.73 -7.31 24.42
CA GLY A 280 9.51 -7.63 25.61
C GLY A 280 10.22 -8.99 25.53
N VAL A 281 10.51 -9.49 24.31
CA VAL A 281 11.27 -10.72 24.09
C VAL A 281 12.72 -10.35 23.76
N ASP A 282 13.64 -10.62 24.69
CA ASP A 282 15.08 -10.38 24.55
C ASP A 282 15.63 -10.81 23.17
N GLY A 283 16.17 -9.85 22.42
CA GLY A 283 16.78 -10.07 21.10
C GLY A 283 15.79 -10.21 19.94
N PHE A 284 14.48 -10.09 20.17
CA PHE A 284 13.50 -9.98 19.08
C PHE A 284 13.54 -8.57 18.50
N ASP A 285 14.56 -8.31 17.69
CA ASP A 285 14.84 -7.00 17.12
C ASP A 285 14.28 -6.83 15.70
N GLY A 286 13.99 -5.58 15.33
CA GLY A 286 13.88 -5.13 13.94
C GLY A 286 15.22 -5.18 13.20
N VAL A 287 15.27 -4.59 12.00
CA VAL A 287 16.51 -4.55 11.20
C VAL A 287 17.61 -3.75 11.90
N ALA A 288 17.32 -2.54 12.38
CA ALA A 288 18.29 -1.62 12.99
C ALA A 288 17.95 -1.24 14.46
N PRO A 289 18.09 -2.16 15.43
CA PRO A 289 17.69 -1.95 16.82
C PRO A 289 18.49 -0.85 17.55
N GLY A 290 19.63 -0.43 17.03
CA GLY A 290 20.39 0.72 17.52
C GLY A 290 19.88 2.08 17.03
N ALA A 291 19.11 2.12 15.93
CA ALA A 291 18.64 3.37 15.35
C ALA A 291 17.56 4.05 16.20
N GLN A 292 17.51 5.37 16.16
CA GLN A 292 16.45 6.17 16.79
C GLN A 292 15.37 6.51 15.76
N LEU A 293 14.16 6.84 16.23
CA LEU A 293 12.97 7.03 15.40
C LEU A 293 12.36 8.43 15.54
N LEU A 294 11.80 8.94 14.44
CA LEU A 294 10.72 9.94 14.44
C LEU A 294 9.45 9.28 13.91
N ALA A 295 8.33 9.45 14.60
CA ALA A 295 7.02 8.97 14.13
C ALA A 295 6.20 10.16 13.60
N LEU A 296 5.99 10.22 12.29
CA LEU A 296 5.40 11.37 11.62
C LEU A 296 4.11 10.93 10.92
N LYS A 297 2.97 11.12 11.58
CA LYS A 297 1.64 10.80 11.06
C LYS A 297 1.28 11.78 9.94
N ILE A 298 1.17 11.28 8.72
CA ILE A 298 0.78 12.04 7.52
C ILE A 298 -0.68 11.78 7.12
N ALA A 299 -1.23 10.63 7.53
CA ALA A 299 -2.57 10.21 7.12
C ALA A 299 -3.67 10.50 8.15
N ASN A 300 -4.88 10.71 7.64
CA ASN A 300 -6.11 10.81 8.42
C ASN A 300 -6.96 9.54 8.18
N ASN A 301 -6.98 8.69 9.20
CA ASN A 301 -7.63 7.37 9.20
C ASN A 301 -9.15 7.47 9.41
N THR A 302 -9.66 8.67 9.72
CA THR A 302 -11.11 8.91 9.88
C THR A 302 -11.78 9.34 8.58
N ARG A 303 -10.99 9.65 7.54
CA ARG A 303 -11.45 10.16 6.24
C ARG A 303 -10.92 9.33 5.06
N GLY A 304 -11.00 8.01 5.18
CA GLY A 304 -10.57 7.07 4.15
C GLY A 304 -9.13 6.58 4.25
N GLY A 305 -8.39 6.94 5.30
CA GLY A 305 -6.97 6.56 5.41
C GLY A 305 -6.16 7.16 4.27
N ILE A 306 -6.17 8.49 4.16
CA ILE A 306 -5.46 9.24 3.13
C ILE A 306 -4.41 10.18 3.73
N SER A 307 -3.34 10.48 3.00
CA SER A 307 -2.56 11.68 3.31
C SER A 307 -3.45 12.92 3.17
N VAL A 308 -3.16 13.99 3.93
CA VAL A 308 -3.83 15.29 3.72
C VAL A 308 -2.87 16.28 3.05
N SER A 309 -3.41 17.38 2.52
CA SER A 309 -2.62 18.31 1.71
C SER A 309 -1.37 18.84 2.41
N GLY A 310 -0.23 18.70 1.72
CA GLY A 310 1.11 19.05 2.19
C GLY A 310 1.63 18.28 3.42
N SER A 311 0.94 17.24 3.90
CA SER A 311 1.36 16.47 5.09
C SER A 311 2.73 15.81 4.91
N MET A 312 2.93 15.13 3.78
CA MET A 312 4.21 14.50 3.42
C MET A 312 5.37 15.51 3.41
N LEU A 313 5.19 16.68 2.77
CA LEU A 313 6.22 17.72 2.72
C LEU A 313 6.56 18.27 4.12
N ARG A 314 5.54 18.60 4.93
CA ARG A 314 5.76 19.07 6.32
C ARG A 314 6.49 18.04 7.17
N ALA A 315 6.19 16.76 7.00
CA ALA A 315 6.86 15.67 7.71
C ALA A 315 8.33 15.52 7.26
N LEU A 316 8.61 15.57 5.95
CA LEU A 316 9.97 15.56 5.40
C LEU A 316 10.80 16.75 5.92
N GLU A 317 10.24 17.97 5.87
CA GLU A 317 10.88 19.20 6.40
C GLU A 317 11.17 19.09 7.90
N HIS A 318 10.24 18.57 8.69
CA HIS A 318 10.44 18.35 10.13
C HIS A 318 11.54 17.33 10.41
N ALA A 319 11.56 16.21 9.67
CA ALA A 319 12.57 15.15 9.81
C ALA A 319 13.98 15.68 9.55
N VAL A 320 14.17 16.38 8.42
CA VAL A 320 15.45 17.02 8.07
C VAL A 320 15.86 18.05 9.11
N ALA A 321 14.94 18.94 9.52
CA ALA A 321 15.27 19.99 10.48
C ALA A 321 15.62 19.41 11.85
N PHE A 322 14.99 18.30 12.26
CA PHE A 322 15.32 17.58 13.49
C PHE A 322 16.70 16.93 13.40
N ALA A 323 16.97 16.20 12.31
CA ALA A 323 18.22 15.51 12.06
C ALA A 323 19.41 16.49 12.04
N GLN A 324 19.29 17.60 11.30
CA GLN A 324 20.33 18.63 11.19
C GLN A 324 20.60 19.32 12.53
N ARG A 325 19.57 19.65 13.32
CA ARG A 325 19.74 20.21 14.68
C ARG A 325 20.53 19.28 15.61
N ARG A 326 20.36 17.96 15.46
CA ARG A 326 21.07 16.95 16.28
C ARG A 326 22.34 16.39 15.61
N ARG A 327 22.64 16.77 14.37
CA ARG A 327 23.74 16.24 13.53
C ARG A 327 23.69 14.71 13.37
N LEU A 328 22.48 14.17 13.26
CA LEU A 328 22.27 12.74 13.00
C LEU A 328 22.09 12.51 11.49
N PRO A 329 22.69 11.46 10.90
CA PRO A 329 22.27 10.96 9.60
C PRO A 329 20.80 10.54 9.62
N LEU A 330 20.09 10.77 8.51
CA LEU A 330 18.66 10.51 8.39
C LEU A 330 18.37 9.55 7.24
N VAL A 331 17.58 8.52 7.53
CA VAL A 331 16.87 7.72 6.53
C VAL A 331 15.38 8.00 6.70
N VAL A 332 14.65 8.13 5.59
CA VAL A 332 13.19 8.28 5.60
C VAL A 332 12.55 7.00 5.08
N ASN A 333 11.57 6.48 5.80
CA ASN A 333 10.66 5.45 5.32
C ASN A 333 9.29 6.09 5.04
N LEU A 334 8.78 5.93 3.82
CA LEU A 334 7.44 6.34 3.42
C LEU A 334 6.69 5.13 2.86
N SER A 335 5.86 4.50 3.71
CA SER A 335 5.05 3.32 3.36
C SER A 335 3.63 3.74 2.96
N TYR A 336 3.53 4.71 2.05
CA TYR A 336 2.28 5.36 1.64
C TYR A 336 2.29 5.74 0.16
N GLY A 337 1.14 5.70 -0.49
CA GLY A 337 0.95 6.12 -1.88
C GLY A 337 -0.34 5.57 -2.49
N VAL A 338 -0.65 6.02 -3.70
CA VAL A 338 -1.80 5.56 -4.50
C VAL A 338 -1.38 5.21 -5.93
N GLY A 339 -2.25 4.47 -6.62
CA GLY A 339 -2.10 4.05 -8.00
C GLY A 339 -1.85 5.22 -8.96
N ASN A 340 -1.01 4.96 -9.97
CA ASN A 340 -0.60 5.96 -10.93
C ASN A 340 -1.37 5.82 -12.24
N GLU A 341 -1.79 6.95 -12.82
CA GLU A 341 -2.43 6.98 -14.14
C GLU A 341 -1.43 7.15 -15.27
N ILE A 342 -0.29 7.80 -15.03
CA ILE A 342 0.83 8.01 -15.96
C ILE A 342 2.11 8.12 -15.13
N GLU A 343 2.96 7.09 -15.10
CA GLU A 343 4.01 6.95 -14.09
C GLU A 343 5.07 8.09 -14.20
N GLY A 344 5.55 8.59 -13.06
CA GLY A 344 6.57 9.64 -13.01
C GLY A 344 6.09 11.05 -13.39
N THR A 345 4.78 11.25 -13.56
CA THR A 345 4.19 12.57 -13.89
C THR A 345 3.51 13.27 -12.70
N ALA A 346 3.47 12.63 -11.53
CA ALA A 346 2.79 13.17 -10.36
C ALA A 346 3.50 14.39 -9.77
N VAL A 347 2.72 15.35 -9.25
CA VAL A 347 3.28 16.53 -8.58
C VAL A 347 4.05 16.10 -7.32
N ILE A 348 3.58 15.07 -6.60
CA ILE A 348 4.28 14.53 -5.43
C ILE A 348 5.61 13.86 -5.77
N ASP A 349 5.73 13.18 -6.92
CA ASP A 349 7.02 12.65 -7.40
C ASP A 349 8.03 13.78 -7.54
N SER A 350 7.62 14.89 -8.17
CA SER A 350 8.47 16.07 -8.35
C SER A 350 8.83 16.77 -7.03
N VAL A 351 7.98 16.70 -6.00
CA VAL A 351 8.28 17.23 -4.66
C VAL A 351 9.30 16.34 -3.94
N VAL A 352 9.15 15.01 -4.01
CA VAL A 352 10.11 14.05 -3.45
C VAL A 352 11.46 14.16 -4.14
N ASP A 353 11.48 14.25 -5.48
CA ASP A 353 12.71 14.43 -6.26
C ASP A 353 13.42 15.75 -5.93
N ALA A 354 12.67 16.86 -5.85
CA ALA A 354 13.23 18.14 -5.44
C ALA A 354 13.80 18.11 -4.00
N PHE A 355 13.13 17.42 -3.07
CA PHE A 355 13.60 17.26 -1.70
C PHE A 355 14.88 16.41 -1.64
N ALA A 356 14.93 15.28 -2.34
CA ALA A 356 16.10 14.40 -2.38
C ALA A 356 17.34 15.08 -2.99
N LEU A 357 17.14 16.00 -3.96
CA LEU A 357 18.23 16.83 -4.51
C LEU A 357 18.65 17.98 -3.59
N ALA A 358 17.74 18.52 -2.78
CA ALA A 358 18.05 19.54 -1.78
C ALA A 358 18.82 18.98 -0.57
N TYR A 359 18.56 17.72 -0.21
CA TYR A 359 19.16 17.02 0.94
C TYR A 359 19.81 15.69 0.50
N PRO A 360 20.91 15.72 -0.28
CA PRO A 360 21.56 14.53 -0.82
C PRO A 360 22.18 13.60 0.24
N GLU A 361 22.22 14.03 1.51
CA GLU A 361 22.57 13.20 2.67
C GLU A 361 21.42 12.30 3.16
N VAL A 362 20.19 12.52 2.69
CA VAL A 362 18.97 11.83 3.17
C VAL A 362 18.47 10.82 2.15
N LEU A 363 18.53 9.53 2.50
CA LEU A 363 17.89 8.49 1.68
C LEU A 363 16.40 8.42 1.99
N ILE A 364 15.56 8.64 0.99
CA ILE A 364 14.12 8.35 1.05
C ILE A 364 13.87 6.95 0.46
N VAL A 365 13.25 6.09 1.26
CA VAL A 365 12.82 4.74 0.88
C VAL A 365 11.29 4.73 0.81
N ILE A 366 10.73 4.27 -0.30
CA ILE A 366 9.29 4.29 -0.58
C ILE A 366 8.81 2.89 -0.98
N SER A 367 7.64 2.47 -0.53
CA SER A 367 6.98 1.24 -0.99
C SER A 367 6.55 1.35 -2.46
N ALA A 368 6.73 0.28 -3.26
CA ALA A 368 6.35 0.30 -4.68
C ALA A 368 4.84 0.39 -4.96
N GLY A 369 4.00 -0.06 -4.02
CA GLY A 369 2.55 -0.22 -4.21
C GLY A 369 2.13 -1.70 -4.20
N ASN A 370 0.82 -1.94 -4.01
CA ASN A 370 0.26 -3.28 -3.82
C ASN A 370 -0.72 -3.70 -4.94
N ASP A 371 -0.77 -2.94 -6.03
CA ASP A 371 -1.62 -3.18 -7.21
C ASP A 371 -0.99 -4.12 -8.25
N GLY A 372 0.01 -4.91 -7.88
CA GLY A 372 0.54 -5.98 -8.72
C GLY A 372 -0.45 -7.16 -8.87
N PRO A 373 -0.18 -8.13 -9.77
CA PRO A 373 1.07 -8.29 -10.53
C PRO A 373 1.15 -7.50 -11.85
N GLY A 374 0.16 -6.72 -12.26
CA GLY A 374 0.12 -6.06 -13.59
C GLY A 374 1.27 -5.08 -13.84
N LEU A 375 1.60 -4.84 -15.11
CA LEU A 375 2.61 -3.85 -15.51
C LEU A 375 2.10 -2.41 -15.39
N SER A 376 3.02 -1.48 -15.15
CA SER A 376 2.73 -0.05 -14.96
C SER A 376 1.81 0.20 -13.75
N THR A 377 2.13 -0.45 -12.63
CA THR A 377 1.37 -0.40 -11.37
C THR A 377 2.13 0.26 -10.23
N VAL A 378 3.30 0.88 -10.48
CA VAL A 378 4.07 1.59 -9.43
C VAL A 378 3.33 2.88 -9.07
N GLY A 379 2.82 2.92 -7.84
CA GLY A 379 2.11 4.08 -7.31
C GLY A 379 3.02 5.28 -7.08
N PHE A 380 2.44 6.48 -7.03
CA PHE A 380 3.16 7.66 -6.54
C PHE A 380 3.01 7.77 -5.01
N PRO A 381 4.04 8.25 -4.28
CA PRO A 381 5.33 8.76 -4.75
C PRO A 381 6.41 7.71 -5.05
N GLY A 382 6.07 6.41 -5.10
CA GLY A 382 7.02 5.33 -5.45
C GLY A 382 7.62 5.44 -6.85
N SER A 383 7.01 6.22 -7.76
CA SER A 383 7.53 6.53 -9.10
C SER A 383 8.62 7.61 -9.13
N ALA A 384 8.87 8.35 -8.04
CA ALA A 384 9.90 9.41 -7.96
C ALA A 384 11.32 8.90 -8.29
N ALA A 385 12.05 9.62 -9.14
CA ALA A 385 13.32 9.16 -9.72
C ALA A 385 14.48 9.02 -8.70
N HIS A 386 14.54 9.90 -7.71
CA HIS A 386 15.66 10.03 -6.79
C HIS A 386 15.47 9.24 -5.48
N ALA A 387 14.22 8.98 -5.06
CA ALA A 387 13.92 8.03 -3.97
C ALA A 387 14.31 6.57 -4.33
N LEU A 388 14.46 5.71 -3.34
CA LEU A 388 14.67 4.26 -3.50
C LEU A 388 13.35 3.50 -3.31
N THR A 389 12.87 2.84 -4.35
CA THR A 389 11.56 2.18 -4.36
C THR A 389 11.68 0.68 -4.10
N ALA A 390 11.04 0.22 -3.02
CA ALA A 390 11.12 -1.13 -2.48
C ALA A 390 9.95 -2.01 -2.94
N CYS A 391 10.26 -3.13 -3.62
CA CYS A 391 9.32 -4.21 -3.90
C CYS A 391 9.27 -5.26 -2.78
N ALA A 392 8.21 -6.06 -2.76
CA ALA A 392 7.98 -7.10 -1.75
C ALA A 392 8.28 -8.50 -2.29
N VAL A 393 9.01 -9.30 -1.52
CA VAL A 393 8.99 -10.78 -1.63
C VAL A 393 8.03 -11.38 -0.61
N PHE A 394 7.31 -12.43 -1.00
CA PHE A 394 6.64 -13.34 -0.08
C PHE A 394 7.70 -14.24 0.57
N PRO A 395 7.92 -14.16 1.90
CA PRO A 395 9.04 -14.87 2.53
C PRO A 395 8.71 -16.35 2.74
N GLY A 396 9.64 -17.25 2.44
CA GLY A 396 9.39 -18.69 2.44
C GLY A 396 8.96 -19.27 3.81
N VAL A 397 9.24 -18.58 4.92
CA VAL A 397 8.76 -18.96 6.26
C VAL A 397 7.23 -18.95 6.39
N TYR A 398 6.55 -18.14 5.58
CA TYR A 398 5.10 -18.07 5.50
C TYR A 398 4.50 -19.06 4.50
N ALA A 399 5.32 -19.63 3.60
CA ALA A 399 4.90 -20.65 2.66
C ALA A 399 4.97 -22.03 3.32
N GLU A 400 6.04 -22.29 4.08
CA GLU A 400 6.19 -23.52 4.84
C GLU A 400 6.85 -23.25 6.20
N ALA A 401 6.22 -23.76 7.26
CA ALA A 401 6.74 -23.65 8.63
C ALA A 401 8.14 -24.30 8.75
N PRO A 402 9.08 -23.69 9.50
CA PRO A 402 10.42 -24.23 9.71
C PRO A 402 10.42 -25.67 10.25
N GLN A 403 11.24 -26.55 9.65
CA GLN A 403 11.35 -27.96 10.04
C GLN A 403 12.82 -28.32 10.36
N PRO A 404 13.10 -29.06 11.44
CA PRO A 404 14.47 -29.47 11.77
C PRO A 404 15.13 -30.26 10.63
N GLY A 405 16.33 -29.81 10.21
CA GLY A 405 17.11 -30.46 9.16
C GLY A 405 16.63 -30.20 7.72
N LYS A 406 15.53 -29.47 7.52
CA LYS A 406 15.06 -29.03 6.20
C LYS A 406 15.47 -27.56 5.97
N PRO A 407 16.06 -27.20 4.81
CA PRO A 407 16.26 -25.80 4.44
C PRO A 407 14.92 -25.05 4.42
N PRO A 408 14.88 -23.75 4.80
CA PRO A 408 13.69 -22.94 4.60
C PRO A 408 13.24 -22.96 3.14
N ALA A 409 11.93 -22.84 2.89
CA ALA A 409 11.45 -22.57 1.53
C ALA A 409 12.09 -21.26 1.01
N PRO A 410 12.37 -21.15 -0.29
CA PRO A 410 12.90 -19.93 -0.88
C PRO A 410 11.85 -18.81 -0.79
N ASP A 411 12.32 -17.57 -0.73
CA ASP A 411 11.46 -16.42 -0.93
C ASP A 411 11.05 -16.36 -2.40
N VAL A 412 9.79 -16.02 -2.67
CA VAL A 412 9.26 -15.79 -4.02
C VAL A 412 8.81 -14.34 -4.13
N LEU A 413 8.75 -13.78 -5.33
CA LEU A 413 8.28 -12.42 -5.49
C LEU A 413 6.81 -12.30 -5.03
N GLY A 414 6.50 -11.29 -4.21
CA GLY A 414 5.13 -11.05 -3.77
C GLY A 414 4.28 -10.67 -4.98
N TRP A 415 3.26 -11.45 -5.31
CA TRP A 415 2.49 -11.27 -6.55
C TRP A 415 1.77 -9.92 -6.58
N TRP A 416 1.27 -9.46 -5.42
CA TRP A 416 0.69 -8.13 -5.22
C TRP A 416 1.69 -6.97 -5.34
N SER A 417 3.00 -7.21 -5.28
CA SER A 417 3.97 -6.12 -5.38
C SER A 417 3.86 -5.46 -6.75
N ALA A 418 3.73 -4.13 -6.77
CA ALA A 418 3.69 -3.35 -8.00
C ALA A 418 4.90 -3.59 -8.93
N ARG A 419 4.70 -3.32 -10.21
CA ARG A 419 5.65 -3.54 -11.32
C ARG A 419 5.79 -2.28 -12.15
N GLY A 420 7.02 -1.98 -12.58
CA GLY A 420 7.23 -0.86 -13.49
C GLY A 420 6.63 -1.10 -14.88
N GLY A 421 6.47 -0.02 -15.62
CA GLY A 421 6.25 -0.05 -17.06
C GLY A 421 6.83 1.19 -17.71
N GLU A 422 6.29 2.35 -17.34
CA GLU A 422 6.64 3.68 -17.82
C GLU A 422 7.83 4.29 -17.02
N VAL A 423 8.03 3.87 -15.77
CA VAL A 423 9.24 4.22 -14.98
C VAL A 423 10.20 3.05 -14.74
N ALA A 424 11.46 3.39 -14.53
CA ALA A 424 12.53 2.46 -14.16
C ALA A 424 12.48 2.04 -12.67
N LYS A 425 11.30 1.61 -12.21
CA LYS A 425 11.00 1.12 -10.85
C LYS A 425 10.43 -0.31 -10.90
N PRO A 426 10.33 -1.04 -9.77
CA PRO A 426 11.09 -0.83 -8.54
C PRO A 426 12.60 -0.98 -8.77
N GLU A 427 13.41 -0.83 -7.72
CA GLU A 427 14.88 -0.86 -7.81
C GLU A 427 15.49 -2.00 -6.99
N VAL A 428 14.91 -2.33 -5.83
CA VAL A 428 15.36 -3.40 -4.94
C VAL A 428 14.15 -3.99 -4.22
N CYS A 429 14.18 -5.28 -3.87
CA CYS A 429 13.16 -5.92 -3.05
C CYS A 429 13.65 -6.22 -1.63
N ALA A 430 12.69 -6.32 -0.71
CA ALA A 430 12.86 -6.88 0.63
C ALA A 430 11.61 -7.70 1.01
N PRO A 431 11.65 -8.49 2.09
CA PRO A 431 10.50 -9.22 2.59
C PRO A 431 9.30 -8.31 2.87
N GLY A 432 8.18 -8.58 2.21
CA GLY A 432 6.93 -7.82 2.36
C GLY A 432 5.89 -8.49 3.23
N VAL A 433 6.26 -9.48 4.06
CA VAL A 433 5.39 -10.05 5.10
C VAL A 433 6.22 -10.19 6.38
N ALA A 434 5.67 -9.76 7.51
CA ALA A 434 6.38 -9.77 8.78
C ALA A 434 5.45 -9.85 9.99
N TYR A 435 5.93 -10.50 11.05
CA TYR A 435 5.39 -10.42 12.40
C TYR A 435 6.08 -9.25 13.13
N SER A 436 5.32 -8.24 13.56
CA SER A 436 5.84 -7.02 14.20
C SER A 436 4.83 -6.45 15.19
N ASN A 437 5.25 -5.49 16.03
CA ASN A 437 4.41 -4.92 17.08
C ASN A 437 3.19 -4.19 16.53
N VAL A 438 2.06 -4.35 17.22
CA VAL A 438 0.82 -3.62 16.99
C VAL A 438 0.38 -2.94 18.30
N PRO A 439 -0.43 -1.87 18.27
CA PRO A 439 -1.12 -1.32 19.43
C PRO A 439 -1.98 -2.38 20.13
N PRO A 440 -2.19 -2.29 21.47
CA PRO A 440 -2.96 -3.28 22.22
C PRO A 440 -4.36 -3.58 21.64
N TRP A 441 -5.07 -2.56 21.14
CA TRP A 441 -6.40 -2.71 20.53
C TRP A 441 -6.44 -3.61 19.29
N ARG A 442 -5.28 -3.94 18.71
CA ARG A 442 -5.12 -4.80 17.53
C ARG A 442 -4.31 -6.09 17.80
N THR A 443 -4.15 -6.47 19.07
CA THR A 443 -3.58 -7.77 19.46
C THR A 443 -4.30 -8.91 18.73
N GLY A 444 -3.54 -9.83 18.13
CA GLY A 444 -4.06 -10.89 17.25
C GLY A 444 -3.84 -10.64 15.74
N GLU A 445 -3.34 -9.46 15.35
CA GLU A 445 -3.07 -9.09 13.94
C GLU A 445 -1.59 -8.73 13.70
N GLU A 446 -0.65 -9.34 14.44
CA GLU A 446 0.79 -9.04 14.36
C GLU A 446 1.42 -9.39 13.00
N ILE A 447 0.78 -10.24 12.19
CA ILE A 447 1.24 -10.61 10.84
C ILE A 447 0.58 -9.71 9.80
N SER A 448 1.36 -8.83 9.18
CA SER A 448 0.91 -7.97 8.07
C SER A 448 1.74 -8.19 6.81
N GLY A 449 1.11 -7.94 5.65
CA GLY A 449 1.70 -8.12 4.33
C GLY A 449 1.46 -6.93 3.39
N GLY A 450 2.49 -6.54 2.64
CA GLY A 450 2.48 -5.41 1.71
C GLY A 450 3.90 -4.93 1.37
N THR A 451 4.05 -4.15 0.30
CA THR A 451 5.31 -3.41 0.04
C THR A 451 5.64 -2.42 1.16
N SER A 452 4.63 -2.00 1.93
CA SER A 452 4.76 -1.27 3.19
C SER A 452 5.61 -1.96 4.26
N MET A 453 5.74 -3.29 4.23
CA MET A 453 6.61 -4.06 5.15
C MET A 453 8.02 -4.27 4.57
N ALA A 454 8.19 -4.13 3.25
CA ALA A 454 9.48 -4.22 2.58
C ALA A 454 10.28 -2.91 2.66
N ALA A 455 9.63 -1.76 2.48
CA ALA A 455 10.23 -0.44 2.64
C ALA A 455 10.96 -0.24 3.99
N PRO A 456 10.38 -0.56 5.17
CA PRO A 456 11.08 -0.40 6.45
C PRO A 456 12.26 -1.35 6.60
N GLN A 457 12.28 -2.50 5.93
CA GLN A 457 13.46 -3.36 5.92
C GLN A 457 14.62 -2.74 5.13
N ILE A 458 14.33 -2.09 3.99
CA ILE A 458 15.32 -1.33 3.23
C ILE A 458 15.78 -0.07 3.99
N ALA A 459 14.86 0.62 4.69
CA ALA A 459 15.22 1.77 5.53
C ALA A 459 16.11 1.37 6.73
N GLY A 460 15.78 0.28 7.41
CA GLY A 460 16.62 -0.30 8.45
C GLY A 460 17.97 -0.78 7.91
N ALA A 461 18.00 -1.40 6.73
CA ALA A 461 19.24 -1.81 6.07
C ALA A 461 20.15 -0.61 5.79
N ALA A 462 19.60 0.48 5.25
CA ALA A 462 20.33 1.72 5.06
C ALA A 462 20.87 2.30 6.38
N ALA A 463 20.12 2.19 7.48
CA ALA A 463 20.58 2.62 8.80
C ALA A 463 21.72 1.75 9.37
N LEU A 464 21.71 0.43 9.15
CA LEU A 464 22.84 -0.46 9.47
C LEU A 464 24.11 -0.05 8.71
N LEU A 465 23.98 0.15 7.39
CA LEU A 465 25.07 0.58 6.52
C LEU A 465 25.65 1.93 6.95
N GLN A 466 24.78 2.92 7.17
CA GLN A 466 25.18 4.26 7.60
C GLN A 466 25.85 4.24 8.99
N SER A 467 25.32 3.46 9.93
CA SER A 467 25.90 3.31 11.27
C SER A 467 27.32 2.72 11.23
N GLY A 468 27.54 1.70 10.39
CA GLY A 468 28.86 1.11 10.18
C GLY A 468 29.86 2.06 9.50
N MET A 469 29.41 2.86 8.54
CA MET A 469 30.27 3.85 7.87
C MET A 469 30.62 5.02 8.80
N VAL A 470 29.66 5.53 9.57
CA VAL A 470 29.89 6.56 10.61
C VAL A 470 30.91 6.10 11.65
N GLN A 471 30.84 4.83 12.10
CA GLN A 471 31.81 4.26 13.05
C GLN A 471 33.22 4.08 12.48
N ARG A 472 33.35 4.02 11.15
CA ARG A 472 34.64 4.07 10.43
C ARG A 472 35.12 5.51 10.18
N GLY A 473 34.40 6.51 10.68
CA GLY A 473 34.76 7.93 10.59
C GLY A 473 34.26 8.64 9.33
N HIS A 474 33.35 8.04 8.56
CA HIS A 474 32.88 8.61 7.30
C HIS A 474 31.38 8.33 7.08
N ALA A 475 30.53 9.36 7.19
CA ALA A 475 29.14 9.27 6.76
C ALA A 475 29.08 9.27 5.22
N VAL A 476 28.24 8.40 4.63
CA VAL A 476 27.99 8.36 3.17
C VAL A 476 26.66 9.04 2.82
N GLY A 477 26.47 9.39 1.54
CA GLY A 477 25.27 10.06 1.05
C GLY A 477 24.17 9.10 0.60
N ALA A 478 23.00 9.66 0.27
CA ALA A 478 21.83 8.90 -0.18
C ALA A 478 22.11 8.09 -1.45
N ILE A 479 22.85 8.66 -2.41
CA ILE A 479 23.22 7.97 -3.65
C ILE A 479 24.17 6.79 -3.41
N ASP A 480 25.05 6.88 -2.41
CA ASP A 480 25.97 5.79 -2.06
C ASP A 480 25.21 4.61 -1.46
N LEU A 481 24.33 4.87 -0.48
CA LEU A 481 23.44 3.86 0.10
C LEU A 481 22.54 3.22 -0.97
N LYS A 482 21.95 4.04 -1.85
CA LYS A 482 21.10 3.58 -2.96
C LYS A 482 21.89 2.69 -3.93
N ARG A 483 23.10 3.08 -4.34
CA ARG A 483 23.95 2.28 -5.24
C ARG A 483 24.44 1.00 -4.60
N ALA A 484 24.83 1.04 -3.33
CA ALA A 484 25.25 -0.15 -2.59
C ALA A 484 24.14 -1.20 -2.53
N LEU A 485 22.92 -0.80 -2.13
CA LEU A 485 21.77 -1.69 -1.99
C LEU A 485 21.29 -2.27 -3.33
N VAL A 486 21.32 -1.48 -4.41
CA VAL A 486 20.88 -1.90 -5.76
C VAL A 486 21.95 -2.73 -6.48
N ASN A 487 23.20 -2.29 -6.51
CA ASN A 487 24.25 -2.96 -7.31
C ASN A 487 24.78 -4.25 -6.66
N THR A 488 24.38 -4.55 -5.41
CA THR A 488 24.72 -5.81 -4.72
C THR A 488 23.49 -6.69 -4.41
N ALA A 489 22.30 -6.30 -4.87
CA ALA A 489 21.10 -7.10 -4.74
C ALA A 489 21.24 -8.46 -5.45
N ARG A 490 20.49 -9.46 -4.95
CA ARG A 490 20.49 -10.83 -5.47
C ARG A 490 19.20 -11.07 -6.28
N PRO A 491 19.28 -11.25 -7.61
CA PRO A 491 18.12 -11.51 -8.46
C PRO A 491 17.39 -12.80 -8.06
N LEU A 492 16.07 -12.79 -8.21
CA LEU A 492 15.23 -13.98 -8.11
C LEU A 492 15.24 -14.75 -9.45
N ALA A 493 14.70 -15.96 -9.43
CA ALA A 493 14.57 -16.79 -10.63
C ALA A 493 13.22 -16.57 -11.31
N GLY A 494 13.21 -16.38 -12.63
CA GLY A 494 11.99 -16.24 -13.42
C GLY A 494 11.36 -14.84 -13.43
N THR A 495 12.07 -13.85 -12.90
CA THR A 495 11.69 -12.43 -12.77
C THR A 495 12.40 -11.54 -13.79
N THR A 496 11.86 -10.35 -14.04
CA THR A 496 12.51 -9.30 -14.83
C THR A 496 12.83 -8.06 -13.99
N VAL A 497 13.59 -7.13 -14.56
CA VAL A 497 13.89 -5.82 -13.93
C VAL A 497 12.64 -4.95 -13.67
N LEU A 498 11.51 -5.24 -14.32
CA LEU A 498 10.22 -4.60 -14.03
C LEU A 498 9.55 -5.18 -12.80
N ASP A 499 9.90 -6.43 -12.46
CA ASP A 499 9.30 -7.18 -11.36
C ASP A 499 10.02 -6.94 -10.04
N GLU A 500 11.36 -6.95 -10.06
CA GLU A 500 12.20 -6.89 -8.84
C GLU A 500 13.29 -5.79 -8.85
N GLY A 501 13.39 -5.02 -9.93
CA GLY A 501 14.51 -4.09 -10.13
C GLY A 501 15.83 -4.83 -10.32
N THR A 502 16.61 -4.96 -9.25
CA THR A 502 17.89 -5.71 -9.21
C THR A 502 17.84 -6.94 -8.28
N GLY A 503 16.71 -7.19 -7.62
CA GLY A 503 16.49 -8.33 -6.74
C GLY A 503 16.48 -7.99 -5.26
N VAL A 504 16.66 -9.00 -4.41
CA VAL A 504 16.57 -8.87 -2.95
C VAL A 504 17.85 -8.27 -2.39
N ALA A 505 17.73 -7.26 -1.51
CA ALA A 505 18.89 -6.59 -0.90
C ALA A 505 19.84 -7.55 -0.16
N ASP A 506 21.14 -7.20 -0.14
CA ASP A 506 22.19 -7.94 0.58
C ASP A 506 23.00 -6.95 1.45
N VAL A 507 22.67 -6.89 2.75
CA VAL A 507 23.32 -5.93 3.67
C VAL A 507 24.83 -6.18 3.80
N PRO A 508 25.33 -7.42 3.99
CA PRO A 508 26.76 -7.70 3.97
C PRO A 508 27.47 -7.26 2.69
N ALA A 509 26.92 -7.54 1.51
CA ALA A 509 27.54 -7.17 0.24
C ALA A 509 27.50 -5.65 0.00
N ALA A 510 26.38 -4.99 0.27
CA ALA A 510 26.24 -3.54 0.19
C ALA A 510 27.25 -2.82 1.11
N PHE A 511 27.52 -3.37 2.30
CA PHE A 511 28.54 -2.82 3.19
C PHE A 511 29.96 -2.94 2.60
N GLN A 512 30.31 -4.08 2.00
CA GLN A 512 31.62 -4.23 1.35
C GLN A 512 31.77 -3.29 0.15
N TRP A 513 30.69 -3.04 -0.60
CA TRP A 513 30.66 -2.07 -1.69
C TRP A 513 30.94 -0.64 -1.19
N LEU A 514 30.31 -0.20 -0.09
CA LEU A 514 30.60 1.10 0.53
C LEU A 514 32.05 1.20 1.03
N VAL A 515 32.60 0.12 1.59
CA VAL A 515 34.00 0.04 2.00
C VAL A 515 34.97 0.08 0.80
N GLY A 516 34.51 -0.31 -0.40
CA GLY A 516 35.25 -0.22 -1.67
C GLY A 516 35.48 1.21 -2.18
N THR A 517 34.77 2.22 -1.66
CA THR A 517 34.91 3.64 -2.02
C THR A 517 34.71 3.95 -3.52
N HIS A 518 33.73 3.30 -4.14
CA HIS A 518 33.33 3.55 -5.53
C HIS A 518 32.83 4.99 -5.73
N GLN A 519 33.09 5.56 -6.91
CA GLN A 519 32.57 6.89 -7.26
C GLN A 519 31.10 6.80 -7.70
N THR A 520 30.23 7.56 -7.03
CA THR A 520 28.81 7.66 -7.36
C THR A 520 28.49 8.96 -8.08
N ALA A 521 27.41 8.89 -8.87
CA ALA A 521 26.88 9.98 -9.65
C ALA A 521 25.34 9.86 -9.72
N ILE A 522 24.68 11.00 -9.85
CA ILE A 522 23.22 11.08 -10.03
C ILE A 522 22.97 11.49 -11.48
N TYR A 523 22.19 10.67 -12.19
CA TYR A 523 21.77 10.92 -13.56
C TYR A 523 20.25 10.98 -13.64
N GLU A 524 19.74 11.98 -14.36
CA GLU A 524 18.36 12.01 -14.84
C GLU A 524 18.32 11.23 -16.17
N VAL A 525 17.37 10.31 -16.30
CA VAL A 525 17.14 9.50 -17.50
C VAL A 525 15.69 9.71 -17.92
N LEU A 526 15.49 10.23 -19.13
CA LEU A 526 14.18 10.45 -19.73
C LEU A 526 14.06 9.62 -21.01
N ALA A 527 12.92 8.95 -21.15
CA ALA A 527 12.54 8.09 -22.27
C ALA A 527 11.31 8.68 -22.98
N PRO A 528 11.44 9.81 -23.71
CA PRO A 528 10.30 10.48 -24.31
C PRO A 528 9.54 9.57 -25.28
N SER A 529 8.26 9.35 -25.01
CA SER A 529 7.31 8.73 -25.94
C SER A 529 7.00 9.68 -27.09
N ALA A 530 7.13 9.21 -28.34
CA ALA A 530 6.68 10.00 -29.49
C ALA A 530 5.14 10.17 -29.43
N GLY A 531 4.63 11.39 -29.53
CA GLY A 531 3.19 11.67 -29.62
C GLY A 531 2.50 12.10 -28.32
N ASP A 532 2.94 11.65 -27.15
CA ASP A 532 2.20 11.82 -25.88
C ASP A 532 2.60 13.04 -25.04
N GLY A 533 3.05 14.12 -25.70
CA GLY A 533 3.08 15.45 -25.06
C GLY A 533 4.01 15.64 -23.85
N GLY A 534 5.10 14.89 -23.73
CA GLY A 534 6.22 15.25 -22.83
C GLY A 534 6.17 14.72 -21.39
N ALA A 535 5.68 13.49 -21.17
CA ALA A 535 5.84 12.80 -19.89
C ALA A 535 7.31 12.55 -19.52
N LYS A 536 7.65 12.64 -18.22
CA LYS A 536 8.98 12.31 -17.66
C LYS A 536 9.18 10.80 -17.44
N ALA A 537 8.72 9.97 -18.36
CA ALA A 537 8.94 8.53 -18.30
C ALA A 537 10.45 8.23 -18.22
N SER A 538 10.85 7.29 -17.35
CA SER A 538 12.26 6.88 -17.21
C SER A 538 12.55 5.50 -17.83
N ALA A 539 11.50 4.80 -18.27
CA ALA A 539 11.57 3.61 -19.10
C ALA A 539 10.78 3.83 -20.40
N ALA A 540 11.20 3.16 -21.47
CA ALA A 540 10.50 3.19 -22.75
C ALA A 540 9.46 2.08 -22.79
N TYR A 541 8.17 2.45 -22.79
CA TYR A 541 7.04 1.52 -22.67
C TYR A 541 6.18 1.49 -23.94
N ARG A 542 6.01 0.30 -24.54
CA ARG A 542 5.16 0.06 -25.71
C ARG A 542 4.17 -1.08 -25.42
N ARG A 543 3.08 -0.76 -24.69
CA ARG A 543 2.03 -1.72 -24.34
C ARG A 543 1.21 -2.24 -25.53
N ALA A 544 1.01 -1.39 -26.54
CA ALA A 544 0.31 -1.74 -27.78
C ALA A 544 1.25 -2.31 -28.87
N GLY A 545 2.48 -2.69 -28.51
CA GLY A 545 3.52 -3.09 -29.46
C GLY A 545 4.16 -1.94 -30.21
N LEU A 546 4.94 -2.29 -31.24
CA LEU A 546 5.54 -1.30 -32.14
C LEU A 546 4.44 -0.68 -33.03
N ARG A 547 4.46 0.65 -33.20
CA ARG A 547 3.44 1.36 -34.02
C ARG A 547 3.45 0.95 -35.49
N SER A 548 4.60 0.46 -35.95
CA SER A 548 4.84 -0.12 -37.27
C SER A 548 6.15 -0.92 -37.23
N PRO A 549 6.44 -1.76 -38.24
CA PRO A 549 7.77 -2.38 -38.38
C PRO A 549 8.95 -1.40 -38.49
N ALA A 550 8.69 -0.10 -38.67
CA ALA A 550 9.71 0.96 -38.69
C ALA A 550 9.88 1.68 -37.33
N ASP A 551 9.00 1.46 -36.35
CA ASP A 551 9.12 1.99 -34.97
C ASP A 551 10.18 1.19 -34.18
N THR A 552 11.43 1.30 -34.64
CA THR A 552 12.58 0.51 -34.18
C THR A 552 13.61 1.34 -33.43
N ILE A 553 13.35 2.62 -33.17
CA ILE A 553 14.27 3.50 -32.44
C ILE A 553 13.54 4.09 -31.24
N GLN A 554 14.19 4.01 -30.09
CA GLN A 554 13.85 4.75 -28.90
C GLN A 554 15.00 5.70 -28.55
N THR A 555 14.69 6.99 -28.51
CA THR A 555 15.63 8.00 -28.05
C THR A 555 15.49 8.18 -26.53
N PHE A 556 16.62 8.19 -25.83
CA PHE A 556 16.72 8.57 -24.42
C PHE A 556 17.51 9.89 -24.29
N GLN A 557 17.19 10.68 -23.26
CA GLN A 557 17.96 11.86 -22.85
C GLN A 557 18.54 11.60 -21.46
N ILE A 558 19.84 11.89 -21.30
CA ILE A 558 20.61 11.56 -20.08
C ILE A 558 21.38 12.81 -19.63
N ALA A 559 21.16 13.27 -18.41
CA ALA A 559 21.86 14.42 -17.83
C ALA A 559 22.48 14.07 -16.48
N ALA A 560 23.69 14.55 -16.21
CA ALA A 560 24.26 14.51 -14.86
C ALA A 560 23.62 15.61 -14.00
N VAL A 561 23.20 15.28 -12.78
CA VAL A 561 22.45 16.21 -11.93
C VAL A 561 23.40 17.09 -11.10
N GLY A 562 23.28 18.40 -11.24
CA GLY A 562 24.17 19.35 -10.57
C GLY A 562 25.56 19.44 -11.21
N ARG A 563 26.56 19.96 -10.47
CA ARG A 563 27.92 20.18 -10.98
C ARG A 563 28.82 18.95 -10.78
N GLN A 564 28.46 17.85 -11.44
CA GLN A 564 29.28 16.63 -11.47
C GLN A 564 30.29 16.69 -12.64
N PRO A 565 31.50 16.10 -12.49
CA PRO A 565 32.43 15.98 -13.61
C PRO A 565 31.85 15.05 -14.67
N ALA A 566 32.18 15.29 -15.95
CA ALA A 566 31.80 14.38 -17.02
C ALA A 566 32.44 13.01 -16.79
N ALA A 567 31.64 11.94 -16.88
CA ALA A 567 32.09 10.58 -16.66
C ALA A 567 31.81 9.74 -17.92
N ARG A 568 32.81 8.99 -18.36
CA ARG A 568 32.66 8.05 -19.48
C ARG A 568 31.93 6.80 -19.00
N LEU A 569 30.79 6.50 -19.60
CA LEU A 569 29.97 5.33 -19.26
C LEU A 569 29.97 4.34 -20.42
N LEU A 570 30.33 3.09 -20.13
CA LEU A 570 30.17 1.95 -21.04
C LEU A 570 28.70 1.55 -21.06
N LEU A 571 28.10 1.44 -22.24
CA LEU A 571 26.74 0.95 -22.40
C LEU A 571 26.74 -0.54 -22.80
N VAL A 572 25.99 -1.35 -22.06
CA VAL A 572 25.93 -2.81 -22.22
C VAL A 572 24.47 -3.26 -22.28
N PRO A 573 23.94 -3.62 -23.47
CA PRO A 573 22.65 -4.27 -23.60
C PRO A 573 22.65 -5.68 -22.99
N ASP A 574 21.59 -6.04 -22.26
CA ASP A 574 21.37 -7.40 -21.75
C ASP A 574 20.53 -8.29 -22.70
N ALA A 575 19.77 -7.68 -23.61
CA ALA A 575 18.87 -8.37 -24.54
C ALA A 575 19.36 -8.32 -25.99
N PRO A 576 19.33 -9.43 -26.76
CA PRO A 576 19.89 -9.51 -28.11
C PRO A 576 19.11 -8.68 -29.16
N TRP A 577 17.85 -8.36 -28.88
CA TRP A 577 17.00 -7.51 -29.72
C TRP A 577 17.25 -6.01 -29.49
N VAL A 578 18.08 -5.62 -28.52
CA VAL A 578 18.40 -4.23 -28.17
C VAL A 578 19.84 -3.89 -28.58
N ARG A 579 20.03 -2.75 -29.23
CA ARG A 579 21.36 -2.22 -29.61
C ARG A 579 21.49 -0.77 -29.19
N ALA A 580 22.69 -0.36 -28.78
CA ALA A 580 22.99 1.01 -28.37
C ALA A 580 24.44 1.39 -28.76
N PRO A 581 24.79 2.69 -28.80
CA PRO A 581 26.18 3.13 -28.88
C PRO A 581 27.02 2.52 -27.76
N ARG A 582 28.29 2.17 -28.02
CA ARG A 582 29.14 1.48 -27.02
C ARG A 582 29.42 2.32 -25.76
N MET A 583 29.45 3.64 -25.89
CA MET A 583 29.91 4.54 -24.84
C MET A 583 29.29 5.91 -24.96
N ILE A 584 29.04 6.56 -23.83
CA ILE A 584 28.59 7.95 -23.71
C ILE A 584 29.44 8.71 -22.69
N GLU A 585 29.35 10.03 -22.71
CA GLU A 585 30.03 10.91 -21.75
C GLU A 585 29.07 12.05 -21.34
N PRO A 586 28.05 11.76 -20.51
CA PRO A 586 27.14 12.78 -19.98
C PRO A 586 27.92 13.81 -19.16
N GLY A 587 27.78 15.08 -19.55
CA GLY A 587 28.35 16.25 -18.87
C GLY A 587 27.25 17.20 -18.40
N GLY A 588 27.56 18.50 -18.34
CA GLY A 588 26.61 19.54 -17.93
C GLY A 588 25.51 19.90 -18.94
N SER A 589 25.41 19.16 -20.06
CA SER A 589 24.31 19.25 -21.02
C SER A 589 23.79 17.84 -21.29
N PRO A 590 22.46 17.65 -21.48
CA PRO A 590 21.91 16.33 -21.77
C PRO A 590 22.54 15.69 -23.01
N VAL A 591 22.85 14.40 -22.91
CA VAL A 591 23.31 13.56 -24.02
C VAL A 591 22.14 12.71 -24.50
N THR A 592 21.96 12.68 -25.82
CA THR A 592 20.97 11.84 -26.50
C THR A 592 21.53 10.46 -26.79
N VAL A 593 20.77 9.41 -26.52
CA VAL A 593 21.13 8.01 -26.82
C VAL A 593 20.00 7.33 -27.58
N ASP A 594 20.25 6.98 -28.84
CA ASP A 594 19.33 6.17 -29.62
C ASP A 594 19.57 4.68 -29.36
N VAL A 595 18.54 4.01 -28.85
CA VAL A 595 18.47 2.56 -28.69
C VAL A 595 17.67 2.00 -29.86
N THR A 596 18.26 1.04 -30.57
CA THR A 596 17.65 0.40 -31.75
C THR A 596 17.15 -1.00 -31.42
N TYR A 597 15.96 -1.34 -31.92
CA TYR A 597 15.33 -2.64 -31.76
C TYR A 597 15.41 -3.49 -33.03
N ASP A 598 15.55 -4.80 -32.85
CA ASP A 598 15.31 -5.79 -33.89
C ASP A 598 13.83 -6.18 -33.93
N ALA A 599 13.03 -5.51 -34.76
CA ALA A 599 11.61 -5.83 -34.91
C ALA A 599 11.36 -7.28 -35.37
N GLY A 600 12.33 -7.94 -36.02
CA GLY A 600 12.21 -9.34 -36.41
C GLY A 600 12.26 -10.31 -35.23
N ALA A 601 12.72 -9.86 -34.06
CA ALA A 601 12.71 -10.62 -32.81
C ALA A 601 11.46 -10.38 -31.95
N LEU A 602 10.62 -9.40 -32.30
CA LEU A 602 9.47 -8.92 -31.53
C LEU A 602 8.15 -9.33 -32.20
N VAL A 603 7.97 -10.64 -32.44
CA VAL A 603 6.87 -11.20 -33.25
C VAL A 603 5.97 -12.18 -32.51
N GLU A 604 6.48 -12.89 -31.49
CA GLU A 604 5.67 -13.84 -30.71
C GLU A 604 4.93 -13.07 -29.61
N PRO A 605 3.63 -13.36 -29.36
CA PRO A 605 2.90 -12.71 -28.28
C PRO A 605 3.55 -12.93 -26.90
N GLY A 606 3.72 -11.85 -26.14
CA GLY A 606 4.40 -11.86 -24.85
C GLY A 606 4.99 -10.51 -24.44
N LEU A 607 5.78 -10.54 -23.37
CA LEU A 607 6.50 -9.40 -22.81
C LEU A 607 7.98 -9.48 -23.16
N TYR A 608 8.50 -8.43 -23.80
CA TYR A 608 9.92 -8.27 -24.09
C TYR A 608 10.49 -7.15 -23.23
N VAL A 609 11.43 -7.48 -22.35
CA VAL A 609 12.18 -6.53 -21.52
C VAL A 609 13.65 -6.57 -21.93
N GLY A 610 14.27 -5.39 -22.08
CA GLY A 610 15.68 -5.26 -22.40
C GLY A 610 16.26 -3.95 -21.86
N THR A 611 17.37 -4.05 -21.15
CA THR A 611 18.03 -2.92 -20.50
C THR A 611 19.40 -2.67 -21.12
N VAL A 612 19.71 -1.40 -21.38
CA VAL A 612 21.07 -0.96 -21.69
C VAL A 612 21.68 -0.41 -20.41
N TRP A 613 22.52 -1.19 -19.76
CA TRP A 613 23.18 -0.83 -18.51
C TRP A 613 24.34 0.13 -18.76
N ALA A 614 24.41 1.22 -17.98
CA ALA A 614 25.48 2.21 -18.05
C ALA A 614 26.45 2.01 -16.88
N LEU A 615 27.67 1.52 -17.15
CA LEU A 615 28.71 1.25 -16.14
C LEU A 615 29.81 2.32 -16.22
N PRO A 616 30.40 2.77 -15.09
CA PRO A 616 31.57 3.65 -15.11
C PRO A 616 32.74 2.99 -15.85
N ALA A 617 33.24 3.61 -16.93
CA ALA A 617 34.29 3.01 -17.76
C ALA A 617 35.65 2.92 -17.05
N THR A 618 35.84 3.65 -15.95
CA THR A 618 37.03 3.64 -15.09
C THR A 618 36.91 2.68 -13.89
N ASP A 619 35.69 2.25 -13.55
CA ASP A 619 35.41 1.35 -12.43
C ASP A 619 34.13 0.56 -12.71
N THR A 620 34.26 -0.55 -13.44
CA THR A 620 33.14 -1.44 -13.72
C THR A 620 32.75 -2.29 -12.51
N LEU A 621 33.54 -2.31 -11.43
CA LEU A 621 33.22 -3.03 -10.19
C LEU A 621 32.21 -2.27 -9.33
N ALA A 622 32.11 -0.94 -9.50
CA ALA A 622 31.04 -0.13 -8.94
C ALA A 622 29.62 -0.59 -9.37
N GLY A 623 29.50 -1.36 -10.47
CA GLY A 623 28.23 -1.78 -11.05
C GLY A 623 27.60 -0.71 -11.94
N ALA A 624 26.29 -0.81 -12.18
CA ALA A 624 25.58 0.13 -13.04
C ALA A 624 25.30 1.47 -12.33
N SER A 625 25.49 2.57 -13.05
CA SER A 625 25.02 3.91 -12.67
C SER A 625 23.54 4.12 -13.00
N PHE A 626 23.02 3.46 -14.03
CA PHE A 626 21.59 3.38 -14.37
C PHE A 626 21.40 2.33 -15.48
N GLY A 627 20.15 2.05 -15.84
CA GLY A 627 19.79 1.25 -17.01
C GLY A 627 18.75 1.97 -17.85
N LEU A 628 18.94 2.01 -19.17
CA LEU A 628 17.92 2.45 -20.12
C LEU A 628 16.98 1.27 -20.36
N ARG A 629 15.85 1.23 -19.66
CA ARG A 629 14.90 0.12 -19.73
C ARG A 629 13.98 0.27 -20.94
N ASN A 630 13.81 -0.81 -21.71
CA ASN A 630 12.96 -0.87 -22.89
C ASN A 630 11.99 -2.04 -22.73
N VAL A 631 10.71 -1.76 -22.94
CA VAL A 631 9.61 -2.68 -22.70
C VAL A 631 8.69 -2.66 -23.91
N VAL A 632 8.53 -3.82 -24.57
CA VAL A 632 7.63 -3.99 -25.70
C VAL A 632 6.71 -5.17 -25.39
N VAL A 633 5.41 -4.94 -25.47
CA VAL A 633 4.39 -5.98 -25.39
C VAL A 633 3.94 -6.33 -26.80
N VAL A 634 3.92 -7.61 -27.13
CA VAL A 634 3.27 -8.12 -28.34
C VAL A 634 1.97 -8.79 -27.89
N PRO A 635 0.79 -8.22 -28.15
CA PRO A 635 -0.47 -8.77 -27.65
C PRO A 635 -1.04 -9.86 -28.56
N TYR A 636 -1.83 -10.77 -27.98
CA TYR A 636 -2.69 -11.67 -28.72
C TYR A 636 -3.85 -10.89 -29.36
N PRO A 637 -4.15 -11.08 -30.66
CA PRO A 637 -5.42 -10.65 -31.24
C PRO A 637 -6.56 -11.50 -30.65
N LEU A 638 -7.72 -10.88 -30.40
CA LEU A 638 -8.95 -11.56 -29.94
C LEU A 638 -10.06 -11.60 -31.00
N ASP A 639 -9.69 -11.52 -32.28
CA ASP A 639 -10.62 -11.67 -33.40
C ASP A 639 -11.36 -13.03 -33.36
N GLU A 640 -10.73 -14.03 -32.75
CA GLU A 640 -11.28 -15.36 -32.45
C GLU A 640 -11.05 -15.72 -30.96
N PRO A 641 -11.85 -16.62 -30.35
CA PRO A 641 -11.67 -17.05 -28.97
C PRO A 641 -10.30 -17.70 -28.71
N LEU A 642 -9.51 -17.07 -27.85
CA LEU A 642 -8.20 -17.53 -27.43
C LEU A 642 -8.31 -18.70 -26.45
N ARG A 643 -7.49 -19.74 -26.64
CA ARG A 643 -7.33 -20.87 -25.71
C ARG A 643 -5.87 -21.26 -25.60
N LEU A 644 -5.30 -21.05 -24.42
CA LEU A 644 -3.90 -21.36 -24.11
C LEU A 644 -3.83 -22.40 -22.98
N SER A 645 -2.68 -23.04 -22.83
CA SER A 645 -2.40 -23.96 -21.72
C SER A 645 -1.02 -23.68 -21.16
N GLY A 646 -0.88 -23.75 -19.84
CA GLY A 646 0.34 -23.38 -19.15
C GLY A 646 0.60 -24.25 -17.93
N MET A 647 1.84 -24.22 -17.45
CA MET A 647 2.27 -24.82 -16.20
C MET A 647 3.14 -23.80 -15.46
N LEU A 648 2.85 -23.55 -14.19
CA LEU A 648 3.60 -22.66 -13.32
C LEU A 648 4.20 -23.46 -12.16
N THR A 649 5.44 -23.13 -11.80
CA THR A 649 6.06 -23.56 -10.54
C THR A 649 5.46 -22.80 -9.35
N PRO A 650 5.66 -23.25 -8.10
CA PRO A 650 5.18 -22.54 -6.92
C PRO A 650 5.59 -21.06 -6.92
N GLY A 651 4.63 -20.17 -6.66
CA GLY A 651 4.84 -18.71 -6.61
C GLY A 651 5.15 -18.03 -7.95
N ALA A 652 5.20 -18.75 -9.08
CA ALA A 652 5.43 -18.16 -10.39
C ALA A 652 4.16 -17.54 -10.99
N ILE A 653 4.35 -16.64 -11.95
CA ILE A 653 3.28 -15.97 -12.70
C ILE A 653 3.42 -16.17 -14.21
N ALA A 654 2.31 -16.08 -14.94
CA ALA A 654 2.28 -15.99 -16.40
C ALA A 654 1.41 -14.81 -16.83
N ARG A 655 1.89 -14.02 -17.80
CA ARG A 655 1.25 -12.80 -18.30
C ARG A 655 0.73 -13.01 -19.72
N TYR A 656 -0.48 -12.54 -19.99
CA TYR A 656 -1.15 -12.67 -21.28
C TYR A 656 -1.77 -11.33 -21.67
N PHE A 657 -1.31 -10.78 -22.79
CA PHE A 657 -1.73 -9.46 -23.26
C PHE A 657 -2.79 -9.60 -24.34
N LEU A 658 -3.94 -8.96 -24.17
CA LEU A 658 -5.16 -9.21 -24.93
C LEU A 658 -5.61 -7.93 -25.64
N THR A 659 -5.56 -7.91 -26.97
CA THR A 659 -6.05 -6.78 -27.77
C THR A 659 -7.58 -6.76 -27.78
N VAL A 660 -8.17 -5.67 -27.29
CA VAL A 660 -9.60 -5.39 -27.36
C VAL A 660 -9.82 -4.16 -28.25
N PRO A 661 -10.47 -4.30 -29.42
CA PRO A 661 -10.73 -3.20 -30.34
C PRO A 661 -11.80 -2.23 -29.82
N GLU A 662 -11.93 -1.08 -30.50
CA GLU A 662 -13.03 -0.15 -30.27
C GLU A 662 -14.39 -0.79 -30.60
N GLY A 663 -15.41 -0.47 -29.79
CA GLY A 663 -16.78 -0.95 -30.01
C GLY A 663 -17.09 -2.35 -29.48
N THR A 664 -16.14 -3.03 -28.83
CA THR A 664 -16.39 -4.26 -28.05
C THR A 664 -17.35 -4.00 -26.88
N ASN A 665 -18.18 -4.98 -26.53
CA ASN A 665 -19.27 -4.84 -25.54
C ASN A 665 -19.20 -5.87 -24.41
N GLY A 666 -18.05 -6.52 -24.27
CA GLY A 666 -17.72 -7.43 -23.18
C GLY A 666 -16.47 -8.23 -23.49
N LEU A 667 -15.68 -8.52 -22.45
CA LEU A 667 -14.54 -9.42 -22.50
C LEU A 667 -14.72 -10.45 -21.39
N LEU A 668 -14.67 -11.73 -21.73
CA LEU A 668 -14.60 -12.83 -20.77
C LEU A 668 -13.18 -13.38 -20.74
N VAL A 669 -12.61 -13.54 -19.55
CA VAL A 669 -11.35 -14.24 -19.32
C VAL A 669 -11.60 -15.37 -18.32
N GLN A 670 -11.23 -16.60 -18.67
CA GLN A 670 -11.52 -17.81 -17.89
C GLN A 670 -10.22 -18.56 -17.57
N LEU A 671 -10.14 -19.13 -16.37
CA LEU A 671 -9.04 -19.95 -15.89
C LEU A 671 -9.58 -21.32 -15.45
N ASP A 672 -9.15 -22.40 -16.11
CA ASP A 672 -9.47 -23.79 -15.75
C ASP A 672 -8.23 -24.51 -15.21
N LEU A 673 -8.31 -25.17 -14.05
CA LEU A 673 -7.23 -25.98 -13.53
C LEU A 673 -7.33 -27.44 -13.97
N ALA A 674 -6.21 -28.06 -14.30
CA ALA A 674 -6.15 -29.50 -14.60
C ALA A 674 -6.36 -30.37 -13.34
N GLU A 675 -5.98 -29.86 -12.17
CA GLU A 675 -6.14 -30.51 -10.87
C GLU A 675 -6.95 -29.60 -9.93
N PRO A 676 -8.23 -29.92 -9.63
CA PRO A 676 -9.10 -29.05 -8.83
C PRO A 676 -8.62 -28.80 -7.39
N SER A 677 -7.73 -29.65 -6.87
CA SER A 677 -7.16 -29.58 -5.51
C SER A 677 -5.94 -28.65 -5.39
N ASN A 678 -5.46 -28.09 -6.49
CA ASN A 678 -4.50 -26.99 -6.49
C ASN A 678 -5.26 -25.67 -6.55
N GLU A 679 -4.56 -24.55 -6.37
CA GLU A 679 -5.14 -23.20 -6.39
C GLU A 679 -4.30 -22.28 -7.26
N ALA A 680 -4.96 -21.43 -8.03
CA ALA A 680 -4.33 -20.34 -8.78
C ALA A 680 -5.30 -19.17 -8.95
N THR A 681 -4.76 -17.95 -8.94
CA THR A 681 -5.54 -16.72 -9.06
C THR A 681 -5.33 -16.10 -10.44
N LEU A 682 -6.43 -15.85 -11.14
CA LEU A 682 -6.47 -15.02 -12.34
C LEU A 682 -6.64 -13.57 -11.90
N TYR A 683 -5.75 -12.69 -12.35
CA TYR A 683 -5.87 -11.24 -12.26
C TYR A 683 -6.14 -10.65 -13.64
N LEU A 684 -6.85 -9.51 -13.70
CA LEU A 684 -7.07 -8.73 -14.91
C LEU A 684 -6.76 -7.25 -14.68
N PHE A 685 -6.01 -6.67 -15.61
CA PHE A 685 -5.60 -5.27 -15.63
C PHE A 685 -6.09 -4.59 -16.90
N GLU A 686 -6.60 -3.38 -16.75
CA GLU A 686 -7.10 -2.55 -17.84
C GLU A 686 -5.95 -2.02 -18.71
N PRO A 687 -6.22 -1.59 -19.96
CA PRO A 687 -5.22 -1.02 -20.88
C PRO A 687 -4.38 0.15 -20.34
N THR A 688 -4.80 0.82 -19.26
CA THR A 688 -4.05 1.89 -18.60
C THR A 688 -3.01 1.40 -17.58
N GLY A 689 -3.08 0.15 -17.11
CA GLY A 689 -2.18 -0.39 -16.06
C GLY A 689 -2.93 -0.79 -14.79
N GLN A 690 -4.01 -0.07 -14.46
CA GLN A 690 -4.76 -0.30 -13.23
C GLN A 690 -5.43 -1.70 -13.17
N PRO A 691 -5.60 -2.28 -11.96
CA PRO A 691 -6.43 -3.45 -11.76
C PRO A 691 -7.86 -3.23 -12.27
N TYR A 692 -8.51 -4.27 -12.81
CA TYR A 692 -9.87 -4.15 -13.35
C TYR A 692 -10.88 -3.70 -12.28
N ARG A 693 -11.55 -2.56 -12.55
CA ARG A 693 -12.44 -1.86 -11.62
C ARG A 693 -13.67 -2.64 -11.14
N GLY A 694 -14.08 -3.68 -11.88
CA GLY A 694 -15.22 -4.53 -11.55
C GLY A 694 -14.91 -5.69 -10.60
N GLY A 695 -13.64 -5.87 -10.24
CA GLY A 695 -13.15 -7.02 -9.47
C GLY A 695 -11.92 -7.60 -10.16
N SER A 696 -10.73 -7.19 -9.71
CA SER A 696 -9.47 -7.40 -10.43
C SER A 696 -8.92 -8.82 -10.37
N SER A 697 -9.46 -9.70 -9.51
CA SER A 697 -8.96 -11.06 -9.35
C SER A 697 -10.01 -12.09 -8.95
N VAL A 698 -9.86 -13.32 -9.42
CA VAL A 698 -10.65 -14.49 -9.02
C VAL A 698 -9.77 -15.73 -8.86
N THR A 699 -10.07 -16.60 -7.90
CA THR A 699 -9.26 -17.80 -7.62
C THR A 699 -9.98 -19.07 -8.07
N ALA A 700 -9.34 -19.84 -8.94
CA ALA A 700 -9.75 -21.18 -9.31
C ALA A 700 -9.10 -22.22 -8.38
N GLY A 701 -9.81 -23.31 -8.15
CA GLY A 701 -9.38 -24.45 -7.34
C GLY A 701 -9.75 -24.37 -5.86
N GLY A 702 -9.27 -25.36 -5.11
CA GLY A 702 -9.54 -25.47 -3.67
C GLY A 702 -11.02 -25.59 -3.36
N LEU A 703 -11.56 -24.66 -2.56
CA LEU A 703 -12.99 -24.59 -2.23
C LEU A 703 -13.86 -23.96 -3.34
N ASN A 704 -13.24 -23.29 -4.33
CA ASN A 704 -13.96 -22.50 -5.35
C ASN A 704 -14.39 -23.33 -6.57
N GLY A 705 -14.01 -24.61 -6.65
CA GLY A 705 -14.17 -25.43 -7.85
C GLY A 705 -13.07 -25.17 -8.90
N PRO A 706 -12.94 -26.02 -9.94
CA PRO A 706 -11.76 -26.03 -10.82
C PRO A 706 -11.64 -24.86 -11.79
N ALA A 707 -12.65 -24.00 -11.90
CA ALA A 707 -12.71 -22.93 -12.88
C ALA A 707 -13.09 -21.60 -12.22
N ALA A 708 -12.55 -20.50 -12.73
CA ALA A 708 -12.91 -19.14 -12.34
C ALA A 708 -12.89 -18.22 -13.55
N GLU A 709 -13.69 -17.14 -13.54
CA GLU A 709 -13.80 -16.21 -14.66
C GLU A 709 -13.96 -14.76 -14.22
N ILE A 710 -13.47 -13.85 -15.07
CA ILE A 710 -13.68 -12.40 -14.97
C ILE A 710 -14.45 -11.97 -16.22
N LEU A 711 -15.65 -11.43 -16.00
CA LEU A 711 -16.46 -10.81 -17.04
C LEU A 711 -16.34 -9.27 -16.95
N VAL A 712 -15.67 -8.69 -17.94
CA VAL A 712 -15.70 -7.24 -18.18
C VAL A 712 -17.03 -6.90 -18.84
N THR A 713 -17.84 -6.08 -18.16
CA THR A 713 -19.18 -5.69 -18.61
C THR A 713 -19.12 -4.67 -19.75
N ALA A 714 -20.24 -4.52 -20.47
CA ALA A 714 -20.34 -3.53 -21.55
C ALA A 714 -20.15 -2.06 -21.07
N GLU A 715 -20.40 -1.77 -19.78
CA GLU A 715 -20.19 -0.43 -19.22
C GLU A 715 -18.72 -0.13 -18.84
N ASP A 716 -17.91 -1.17 -18.64
CA ASP A 716 -16.54 -1.05 -18.15
C ASP A 716 -15.47 -1.43 -19.19
N VAL A 717 -15.85 -2.12 -20.26
CA VAL A 717 -14.92 -2.48 -21.35
C VAL A 717 -14.43 -1.23 -22.07
N VAL A 718 -13.14 -0.92 -21.85
CA VAL A 718 -12.38 0.09 -22.62
C VAL A 718 -11.54 -0.61 -23.70
N PRO A 719 -11.30 0.03 -24.86
CA PRO A 719 -10.42 -0.51 -25.89
C PRO A 719 -8.93 -0.40 -25.51
N GLY A 720 -8.10 -1.26 -26.09
CA GLY A 720 -6.65 -1.32 -25.87
C GLY A 720 -6.16 -2.71 -25.49
N VAL A 721 -4.98 -2.79 -24.85
CA VAL A 721 -4.35 -4.07 -24.48
C VAL A 721 -4.54 -4.37 -22.99
N TYR A 722 -5.48 -5.25 -22.66
CA TYR A 722 -5.62 -5.78 -21.31
C TYR A 722 -4.44 -6.69 -20.97
N GLU A 723 -4.14 -6.85 -19.69
CA GLU A 723 -3.21 -7.85 -19.21
C GLU A 723 -3.95 -8.80 -18.25
N ALA A 724 -4.01 -10.08 -18.62
CA ALA A 724 -4.46 -11.16 -17.75
C ALA A 724 -3.23 -11.86 -17.15
N VAL A 725 -3.19 -12.04 -15.82
CA VAL A 725 -2.06 -12.67 -15.13
C VAL A 725 -2.55 -13.87 -14.32
N VAL A 726 -1.97 -15.05 -14.58
CA VAL A 726 -2.22 -16.26 -13.78
C VAL A 726 -1.11 -16.38 -12.74
N VAL A 727 -1.49 -16.51 -11.47
CA VAL A 727 -0.57 -16.59 -10.32
C VAL A 727 -0.73 -17.95 -9.64
N ALA A 728 0.37 -18.69 -9.49
CA ALA A 728 0.40 -19.93 -8.73
C ALA A 728 0.59 -19.66 -7.23
N ALA A 729 -0.04 -20.48 -6.37
CA ALA A 729 0.19 -20.44 -4.93
C ALA A 729 1.69 -20.64 -4.59
N PRO A 730 2.24 -20.01 -3.53
CA PRO A 730 3.67 -20.12 -3.16
C PRO A 730 4.19 -21.54 -2.87
N THR A 731 3.29 -22.51 -2.66
CA THR A 731 3.62 -23.86 -2.18
C THR A 731 3.40 -24.97 -3.20
N ARG A 732 2.70 -24.72 -4.32
CA ARG A 732 2.32 -25.76 -5.29
C ARG A 732 2.46 -25.28 -6.73
N ALA A 733 2.92 -26.18 -7.59
CA ALA A 733 2.85 -26.00 -9.03
C ALA A 733 1.39 -26.15 -9.49
N VAL A 734 1.06 -25.55 -10.63
CA VAL A 734 -0.29 -25.63 -11.21
C VAL A 734 -0.21 -25.76 -12.73
N THR A 735 -1.03 -26.67 -13.28
CA THR A 735 -1.28 -26.79 -14.72
C THR A 735 -2.68 -26.30 -15.01
N TYR A 736 -2.83 -25.41 -15.99
CA TYR A 736 -4.07 -24.70 -16.26
C TYR A 736 -4.32 -24.47 -17.75
N ARG A 737 -5.54 -24.06 -18.08
CA ARG A 737 -5.91 -23.47 -19.36
C ARG A 737 -6.40 -22.04 -19.12
N LEU A 738 -6.06 -21.14 -20.03
CA LEU A 738 -6.59 -19.79 -20.07
C LEU A 738 -7.47 -19.66 -21.32
N GLY A 739 -8.72 -19.26 -21.12
CA GLY A 739 -9.63 -18.82 -22.18
C GLY A 739 -9.74 -17.30 -22.18
N ALA A 740 -9.82 -16.68 -23.35
CA ALA A 740 -10.27 -15.30 -23.48
C ALA A 740 -11.15 -15.13 -24.73
N ALA A 741 -12.28 -14.45 -24.61
CA ALA A 741 -13.20 -14.24 -25.72
C ALA A 741 -13.92 -12.90 -25.59
N MET A 742 -14.11 -12.21 -26.71
CA MET A 742 -15.03 -11.09 -26.79
C MET A 742 -16.48 -11.57 -26.87
N ALA A 743 -17.39 -10.71 -26.46
CA ALA A 743 -18.81 -10.90 -26.66
C ALA A 743 -19.19 -11.02 -28.15
N ALA A 744 -19.84 -12.11 -28.52
CA ALA A 744 -20.35 -12.35 -29.89
C ALA A 744 -21.64 -11.56 -30.23
N ALA A 745 -22.22 -10.88 -29.24
CA ALA A 745 -23.30 -9.92 -29.44
C ALA A 745 -23.00 -8.58 -28.77
N ARG A 746 -23.74 -7.57 -29.20
CA ARG A 746 -23.63 -6.18 -28.79
C ARG A 746 -25.01 -5.63 -28.48
N ILE A 747 -25.17 -4.91 -27.38
CA ILE A 747 -26.36 -4.06 -27.15
C ILE A 747 -26.13 -2.75 -27.94
N ILE A 748 -26.97 -2.47 -28.94
CA ILE A 748 -26.87 -1.22 -29.73
C ILE A 748 -27.69 -0.12 -29.05
N THR A 749 -28.94 -0.43 -28.70
CA THR A 749 -29.90 0.52 -28.14
C THR A 749 -30.80 -0.14 -27.13
N VAL A 750 -31.15 0.61 -26.09
CA VAL A 750 -32.27 0.30 -25.19
C VAL A 750 -33.17 1.53 -25.18
N SER A 751 -34.37 1.39 -25.75
CA SER A 751 -35.33 2.49 -25.89
C SER A 751 -36.23 2.66 -24.67
N ASP A 752 -36.95 3.79 -24.59
CA ASP A 752 -37.86 4.11 -23.47
C ASP A 752 -39.02 3.13 -23.26
N ASP A 753 -39.41 2.42 -24.33
CA ASP A 753 -40.39 1.34 -24.35
C ASP A 753 -39.75 -0.05 -24.11
N LEU A 754 -38.55 -0.08 -23.51
CA LEU A 754 -37.78 -1.28 -23.15
C LEU A 754 -37.52 -2.23 -24.34
N ALA A 755 -37.38 -1.70 -25.56
CA ALA A 755 -36.86 -2.47 -26.68
C ALA A 755 -35.33 -2.53 -26.59
N VAL A 756 -34.80 -3.73 -26.36
CA VAL A 756 -33.37 -4.04 -26.32
C VAL A 756 -32.97 -4.56 -27.69
N THR A 757 -32.29 -3.74 -28.49
CA THR A 757 -31.78 -4.13 -29.81
C THR A 757 -30.35 -4.63 -29.68
N LEU A 758 -30.14 -5.84 -30.17
CA LEU A 758 -28.85 -6.51 -30.25
C LEU A 758 -28.32 -6.55 -31.69
N GLU A 759 -27.01 -6.49 -31.83
CA GLU A 759 -26.23 -6.82 -33.03
C GLU A 759 -25.42 -8.10 -32.76
N ASN A 760 -25.37 -9.01 -33.71
CA ASN A 760 -24.46 -10.15 -33.72
C ASN A 760 -23.19 -9.77 -34.45
N THR A 761 -22.04 -9.84 -33.77
CA THR A 761 -20.73 -9.49 -34.32
C THR A 761 -20.03 -10.68 -34.98
N ALA A 762 -20.57 -11.89 -34.83
CA ALA A 762 -20.00 -13.12 -35.40
C ALA A 762 -20.43 -13.35 -36.87
N ALA A 763 -19.61 -14.15 -37.58
CA ALA A 763 -19.86 -14.61 -38.94
C ALA A 763 -20.91 -15.76 -39.03
N GLU A 764 -21.35 -16.30 -37.89
CA GLU A 764 -22.39 -17.33 -37.79
C GLU A 764 -23.66 -16.78 -37.11
N SER A 765 -24.79 -17.46 -37.26
CA SER A 765 -26.03 -17.09 -36.55
C SER A 765 -25.91 -17.38 -35.05
N LEU A 766 -26.30 -16.43 -34.21
CA LEU A 766 -26.17 -16.54 -32.76
C LEU A 766 -27.54 -16.67 -32.07
N ALA A 767 -27.78 -17.80 -31.41
CA ALA A 767 -28.91 -17.96 -30.52
C ALA A 767 -28.60 -17.36 -29.13
N VAL A 768 -29.44 -16.43 -28.68
CA VAL A 768 -29.29 -15.72 -27.40
C VAL A 768 -30.61 -15.68 -26.63
N ARG A 769 -30.51 -15.59 -25.31
CA ARG A 769 -31.58 -15.19 -24.41
C ARG A 769 -31.25 -13.83 -23.82
N VAL A 770 -32.23 -12.92 -23.82
CA VAL A 770 -32.10 -11.60 -23.22
C VAL A 770 -32.91 -11.56 -21.94
N GLU A 771 -32.24 -11.32 -20.82
CA GLU A 771 -32.86 -11.15 -19.51
C GLU A 771 -32.63 -9.70 -19.06
N ALA A 772 -33.66 -9.08 -18.47
CA ALA A 772 -33.61 -7.70 -18.04
C ALA A 772 -34.26 -7.56 -16.65
N ALA A 773 -33.68 -6.76 -15.77
CA ALA A 773 -34.18 -6.56 -14.41
C ALA A 773 -33.93 -5.13 -13.91
N ILE A 774 -34.89 -4.57 -13.17
CA ILE A 774 -34.67 -3.34 -12.41
C ILE A 774 -33.94 -3.73 -11.13
N VAL A 775 -32.66 -3.36 -11.04
CA VAL A 775 -31.78 -3.67 -9.89
C VAL A 775 -31.77 -2.57 -8.84
N GLY A 776 -32.29 -1.37 -9.16
CA GLY A 776 -32.26 -0.24 -8.25
C GLY A 776 -32.53 1.10 -8.94
N GLN A 777 -31.97 2.17 -8.39
CA GLN A 777 -32.02 3.52 -8.96
C GLN A 777 -30.67 4.22 -8.83
N ARG A 778 -30.29 5.02 -9.82
CA ARG A 778 -29.01 5.74 -9.89
C ARG A 778 -29.20 7.22 -10.16
N ARG A 779 -28.37 8.06 -9.54
CA ARG A 779 -28.26 9.52 -9.76
C ARG A 779 -26.81 9.84 -10.06
N ALA A 780 -26.56 10.69 -11.06
CA ALA A 780 -25.23 11.22 -11.36
C ALA A 780 -25.22 12.75 -11.22
N LEU A 781 -24.12 13.30 -10.70
CA LEU A 781 -23.89 14.71 -10.51
C LEU A 781 -22.42 15.07 -10.75
N GLN A 782 -22.14 16.33 -11.06
CA GLN A 782 -20.79 16.88 -10.97
C GLN A 782 -20.60 17.52 -9.60
N VAL A 783 -19.44 17.31 -9.00
CA VAL A 783 -19.00 17.97 -7.77
C VAL A 783 -17.72 18.73 -8.07
N GLU A 784 -17.69 20.02 -7.76
CA GLU A 784 -16.51 20.85 -7.85
C GLU A 784 -16.04 21.23 -6.44
N GLY A 785 -14.73 21.46 -6.29
CA GLY A 785 -14.16 21.95 -5.04
C GLY A 785 -12.86 22.73 -5.26
N ALA A 786 -12.36 23.32 -4.17
CA ALA A 786 -11.15 24.12 -4.17
C ALA A 786 -10.34 23.87 -2.89
N GLY A 787 -9.07 23.55 -3.07
CA GLY A 787 -8.19 23.09 -2.00
C GLY A 787 -8.65 21.76 -1.41
N ASP A 788 -8.28 21.56 -0.15
CA ASP A 788 -8.51 20.39 0.71
C ASP A 788 -9.78 20.51 1.57
N LEU A 789 -10.69 21.40 1.19
CA LEU A 789 -12.02 21.44 1.79
C LEU A 789 -12.86 20.27 1.28
N ALA A 790 -13.40 19.50 2.22
CA ALA A 790 -14.28 18.38 1.93
C ALA A 790 -15.57 18.84 1.22
N SER A 791 -15.92 18.20 0.11
CA SER A 791 -17.19 18.41 -0.59
C SER A 791 -18.20 17.35 -0.16
N LEU A 792 -19.40 17.79 0.22
CA LEU A 792 -20.45 16.92 0.76
C LEU A 792 -21.58 16.70 -0.28
N VAL A 793 -21.98 15.45 -0.47
CA VAL A 793 -23.12 15.04 -1.30
C VAL A 793 -24.13 14.32 -0.42
N GLU A 794 -25.27 14.96 -0.18
CA GLU A 794 -26.34 14.39 0.64
C GLU A 794 -27.39 13.65 -0.20
N THR A 795 -27.92 12.55 0.36
CA THR A 795 -29.01 11.78 -0.25
C THR A 795 -29.89 11.12 0.82
N ASP A 796 -31.17 11.00 0.55
CA ASP A 796 -32.09 10.19 1.35
C ASP A 796 -31.97 8.71 0.94
N VAL A 797 -32.13 7.79 1.90
CA VAL A 797 -32.07 6.33 1.69
C VAL A 797 -33.49 5.79 1.51
N PRO A 798 -33.80 5.11 0.39
CA PRO A 798 -35.11 4.49 0.23
C PRO A 798 -35.31 3.33 1.21
N SER A 799 -36.56 3.05 1.56
CA SER A 799 -36.96 1.92 2.42
C SER A 799 -36.53 0.54 1.87
N TRP A 800 -36.39 0.43 0.54
CA TRP A 800 -36.10 -0.82 -0.18
C TRP A 800 -34.62 -1.10 -0.44
N ALA A 801 -33.70 -0.13 -0.24
CA ALA A 801 -32.30 -0.37 -0.56
C ALA A 801 -31.60 -1.20 0.51
N SER A 802 -30.90 -2.24 0.05
CA SER A 802 -29.94 -2.99 0.85
C SER A 802 -28.54 -2.41 0.75
N LYS A 803 -28.23 -1.67 -0.32
CA LYS A 803 -26.87 -1.30 -0.69
C LYS A 803 -26.78 0.02 -1.45
N LEU A 804 -25.69 0.76 -1.24
CA LEU A 804 -25.30 1.94 -2.00
C LEU A 804 -23.97 1.67 -2.72
N VAL A 805 -23.89 2.01 -4.00
CA VAL A 805 -22.64 2.08 -4.76
C VAL A 805 -22.33 3.54 -5.06
N VAL A 806 -21.18 4.02 -4.58
CA VAL A 806 -20.64 5.35 -4.88
C VAL A 806 -19.55 5.18 -5.93
N GLU A 807 -19.82 5.60 -7.16
CA GLU A 807 -18.81 5.70 -8.23
C GLU A 807 -18.28 7.14 -8.29
N VAL A 808 -16.97 7.30 -8.23
CA VAL A 808 -16.28 8.60 -8.38
C VAL A 808 -15.37 8.53 -9.61
N LYS A 809 -15.40 9.58 -10.44
CA LYS A 809 -14.57 9.74 -11.63
C LYS A 809 -13.93 11.13 -11.66
N VAL A 810 -12.62 11.18 -11.47
CA VAL A 810 -11.76 12.36 -11.67
C VAL A 810 -11.23 12.31 -13.11
N ALA A 811 -10.88 13.46 -13.70
CA ALA A 811 -10.23 13.49 -15.01
C ALA A 811 -8.81 12.88 -14.91
N ARG A 812 -8.43 11.99 -15.84
CA ARG A 812 -7.16 11.25 -15.79
C ARG A 812 -5.92 12.14 -15.73
N ASP A 813 -5.91 13.24 -16.50
CA ASP A 813 -4.83 14.24 -16.52
C ASP A 813 -4.71 15.05 -15.22
N LYS A 814 -5.74 14.99 -14.37
CA LYS A 814 -5.84 15.63 -13.05
C LYS A 814 -5.51 14.72 -11.88
N TRP A 815 -5.51 13.40 -12.08
CA TRP A 815 -5.10 12.45 -11.04
C TRP A 815 -3.69 12.75 -10.49
N ARG A 816 -2.75 13.04 -11.39
CA ARG A 816 -1.36 13.40 -11.08
C ARG A 816 -1.18 14.66 -10.21
N GLU A 817 -2.22 15.49 -10.05
CA GLU A 817 -2.18 16.70 -9.20
C GLU A 817 -2.44 16.35 -7.73
N LEU A 818 -3.04 15.20 -7.45
CA LEU A 818 -3.40 14.70 -6.12
C LEU A 818 -2.25 13.92 -5.45
N THR A 819 -2.32 13.76 -4.13
CA THR A 819 -1.58 12.74 -3.36
C THR A 819 -2.47 11.57 -2.96
N ASP A 820 -3.75 11.85 -2.71
CA ASP A 820 -4.80 10.89 -2.36
C ASP A 820 -6.17 11.52 -2.69
N PHE A 821 -7.23 10.71 -2.68
CA PHE A 821 -8.61 11.19 -2.70
C PHE A 821 -9.49 10.28 -1.84
N GLY A 822 -9.98 10.76 -0.70
CA GLY A 822 -10.83 9.99 0.22
C GLY A 822 -12.31 10.06 -0.15
N VAL A 823 -13.00 8.93 -0.04
CA VAL A 823 -14.46 8.84 -0.12
C VAL A 823 -14.99 8.22 1.16
N THR A 824 -15.88 8.92 1.87
CA THR A 824 -16.43 8.48 3.16
C THR A 824 -17.93 8.65 3.19
N VAL A 825 -18.66 7.66 3.69
CA VAL A 825 -20.13 7.69 3.82
C VAL A 825 -20.51 7.71 5.29
N PHE A 826 -21.24 8.74 5.70
CA PHE A 826 -21.75 8.93 7.06
C PHE A 826 -23.26 8.78 7.13
N ASP A 827 -23.77 8.25 8.25
CA ASP A 827 -25.20 8.30 8.60
C ASP A 827 -25.61 9.67 9.16
N ALA A 828 -26.92 9.88 9.37
CA ALA A 828 -27.47 11.12 9.90
C ALA A 828 -27.03 11.47 11.34
N ALA A 829 -26.41 10.54 12.08
CA ALA A 829 -25.81 10.78 13.39
C ALA A 829 -24.30 11.10 13.31
N GLY A 830 -23.72 11.13 12.10
CA GLY A 830 -22.29 11.35 11.88
C GLY A 830 -21.42 10.10 12.05
N ARG A 831 -22.02 8.90 12.20
CA ARG A 831 -21.25 7.65 12.26
C ARG A 831 -20.79 7.26 10.85
N LYS A 832 -19.51 6.90 10.73
CA LYS A 832 -18.90 6.35 9.52
C LYS A 832 -19.51 4.97 9.20
N LEU A 833 -20.16 4.84 8.04
CA LEU A 833 -20.70 3.56 7.52
C LEU A 833 -19.68 2.83 6.65
N SER A 834 -18.88 3.59 5.89
CA SER A 834 -17.79 3.07 5.06
C SER A 834 -16.85 4.20 4.68
N ASP A 835 -15.56 3.92 4.56
CA ASP A 835 -14.58 4.82 4.00
C ASP A 835 -13.52 4.05 3.21
N GLY A 836 -12.84 4.76 2.32
CA GLY A 836 -11.66 4.25 1.62
C GLY A 836 -11.01 5.29 0.73
N PRO A 837 -9.75 5.07 0.35
CA PRO A 837 -9.09 5.87 -0.66
C PRO A 837 -9.59 5.45 -2.05
N LEU A 838 -9.79 6.44 -2.90
CA LEU A 838 -9.83 6.23 -4.34
C LEU A 838 -8.38 6.04 -4.81
N ASN A 839 -8.06 4.87 -5.38
CA ASN A 839 -6.68 4.51 -5.74
C ASN A 839 -6.27 4.93 -7.17
N TYR A 840 -7.24 5.19 -8.04
CA TYR A 840 -7.06 5.57 -9.45
C TYR A 840 -8.13 6.60 -9.85
N ALA A 841 -8.07 7.20 -11.04
CA ALA A 841 -9.00 8.27 -11.42
C ALA A 841 -10.47 7.82 -11.49
N VAL A 842 -10.75 6.51 -11.56
CA VAL A 842 -12.09 5.93 -11.49
C VAL A 842 -12.14 4.86 -10.40
N GLY A 843 -13.15 4.91 -9.54
CA GLY A 843 -13.36 3.89 -8.51
C GLY A 843 -14.81 3.76 -8.06
N ARG A 844 -15.12 2.61 -7.46
CA ARG A 844 -16.45 2.24 -6.96
C ARG A 844 -16.36 1.74 -5.52
N GLN A 845 -16.95 2.48 -4.59
CA GLN A 845 -17.11 2.05 -3.21
C GLN A 845 -18.49 1.42 -3.04
N GLN A 846 -18.55 0.25 -2.41
CA GLN A 846 -19.80 -0.45 -2.10
C GLN A 846 -20.07 -0.38 -0.60
N VAL A 847 -21.27 0.04 -0.22
CA VAL A 847 -21.68 0.28 1.17
C VAL A 847 -22.96 -0.51 1.43
N GLU A 848 -22.90 -1.50 2.31
CA GLU A 848 -24.09 -2.18 2.80
C GLU A 848 -24.91 -1.22 3.69
N LEU A 849 -26.23 -1.27 3.59
CA LEU A 849 -27.15 -0.36 4.26
C LEU A 849 -27.98 -1.10 5.33
N PRO A 850 -27.58 -1.00 6.61
CA PRO A 850 -28.35 -1.59 7.71
C PRO A 850 -29.80 -1.12 7.73
N PRO A 851 -30.76 -1.94 8.19
CA PRO A 851 -32.17 -1.52 8.30
C PRO A 851 -32.38 -0.20 9.05
N ALA A 852 -31.50 0.12 10.02
CA ALA A 852 -31.55 1.33 10.82
C ALA A 852 -31.27 2.65 10.04
N VAL A 853 -30.63 2.60 8.87
CA VAL A 853 -30.39 3.81 8.04
C VAL A 853 -31.42 3.97 6.92
N ARG A 854 -32.29 2.99 6.69
CA ARG A 854 -33.34 3.04 5.65
C ARG A 854 -34.41 4.08 6.04
N GLY A 855 -34.76 4.97 5.10
CA GLY A 855 -35.63 6.12 5.39
C GLY A 855 -34.95 7.29 6.11
N THR A 856 -33.62 7.26 6.27
CA THR A 856 -32.81 8.36 6.83
C THR A 856 -31.96 9.03 5.75
N ARG A 857 -31.11 9.99 6.12
CA ARG A 857 -30.21 10.72 5.22
C ARG A 857 -28.77 10.23 5.39
N LEU A 858 -28.04 10.11 4.28
CA LEU A 858 -26.60 9.87 4.25
C LEU A 858 -25.87 11.09 3.72
N THR A 859 -24.62 11.24 4.16
CA THR A 859 -23.66 12.20 3.59
C THR A 859 -22.49 11.42 2.99
N VAL A 860 -22.25 11.59 1.70
CA VAL A 860 -21.02 11.16 1.02
C VAL A 860 -20.05 12.34 1.03
N GLU A 861 -18.97 12.20 1.78
CA GLU A 861 -17.86 13.14 1.83
C GLU A 861 -16.79 12.76 0.78
N LEU A 862 -16.28 13.78 0.08
CA LEU A 862 -15.20 13.68 -0.89
C LEU A 862 -14.07 14.61 -0.44
N LEU A 863 -12.89 14.05 -0.15
CA LEU A 863 -11.75 14.79 0.36
C LEU A 863 -10.50 14.55 -0.51
N PRO A 864 -10.12 15.48 -1.40
CA PRO A 864 -8.85 15.40 -2.10
C PRO A 864 -7.68 15.84 -1.21
N ALA A 865 -6.52 15.28 -1.49
CA ALA A 865 -5.25 15.75 -0.94
C ALA A 865 -4.27 16.12 -2.06
N PHE A 866 -3.42 17.12 -1.81
CA PHE A 866 -2.47 17.66 -2.77
C PHE A 866 -1.07 17.76 -2.17
N ALA A 867 -0.04 17.59 -2.99
CA ALA A 867 1.35 17.73 -2.54
C ALA A 867 1.67 19.16 -2.01
N LEU A 868 0.98 20.17 -2.55
CA LEU A 868 1.16 21.59 -2.23
C LEU A 868 -0.17 22.21 -1.80
N VAL A 869 -0.12 23.09 -0.79
CA VAL A 869 -1.30 23.73 -0.18
C VAL A 869 -1.62 25.14 -0.73
N SER A 870 -0.74 25.71 -1.56
CA SER A 870 -0.90 27.08 -2.08
C SER A 870 -0.32 27.21 -3.50
N PRO A 871 -1.04 27.81 -4.46
CA PRO A 871 -2.44 28.26 -4.34
C PRO A 871 -3.42 27.08 -4.19
N PRO A 872 -4.66 27.31 -3.70
CA PRO A 872 -5.66 26.24 -3.60
C PRO A 872 -5.99 25.65 -4.97
N MET A 873 -5.78 24.34 -5.12
CA MET A 873 -6.02 23.61 -6.36
C MET A 873 -7.53 23.43 -6.60
N ARG A 874 -8.01 23.71 -7.81
CA ARG A 874 -9.39 23.43 -8.20
C ARG A 874 -9.50 22.01 -8.74
N TRP A 875 -10.56 21.32 -8.36
CA TRP A 875 -10.84 19.95 -8.81
C TRP A 875 -12.32 19.79 -9.14
N SER A 876 -12.62 18.78 -9.95
CA SER A 876 -13.97 18.37 -10.33
C SER A 876 -14.02 16.85 -10.44
N ALA A 877 -15.12 16.26 -9.98
CA ALA A 877 -15.38 14.84 -10.08
C ALA A 877 -16.82 14.59 -10.51
N SER A 878 -17.02 13.62 -11.40
CA SER A 878 -18.32 13.04 -11.66
C SER A 878 -18.60 12.00 -10.58
N VAL A 879 -19.70 12.17 -9.85
CA VAL A 879 -20.12 11.27 -8.77
C VAL A 879 -21.43 10.63 -9.16
N ALA A 880 -21.54 9.31 -9.00
CA ALA A 880 -22.80 8.60 -9.19
C ALA A 880 -23.14 7.73 -7.98
N LEU A 881 -24.35 7.94 -7.46
CA LEU A 881 -24.91 7.21 -6.34
C LEU A 881 -25.92 6.20 -6.91
N SER A 882 -25.74 4.92 -6.60
CA SER A 882 -26.62 3.84 -7.07
C SER A 882 -27.15 3.07 -5.86
N PHE A 883 -28.44 3.26 -5.55
CA PHE A 883 -29.11 2.43 -4.55
C PHE A 883 -29.57 1.14 -5.21
N LEU A 884 -29.15 0.00 -4.67
CA LEU A 884 -29.51 -1.34 -5.15
C LEU A 884 -30.53 -1.98 -4.22
N ALA A 885 -31.49 -2.69 -4.82
CA ALA A 885 -32.46 -3.51 -4.10
C ALA A 885 -31.82 -4.83 -3.66
N GLU A 886 -32.39 -5.46 -2.63
CA GLU A 886 -31.97 -6.77 -2.13
C GLU A 886 -32.22 -7.88 -3.17
N GLU A 887 -33.34 -7.81 -3.88
CA GLU A 887 -33.68 -8.70 -4.99
C GLU A 887 -33.97 -7.89 -6.27
N PRO A 888 -33.32 -8.21 -7.41
CA PRO A 888 -33.65 -7.62 -8.71
C PRO A 888 -35.09 -7.92 -9.15
N ARG A 889 -35.80 -6.90 -9.65
CA ARG A 889 -37.14 -7.07 -10.23
C ARG A 889 -37.02 -7.45 -11.71
N ALA A 890 -37.04 -8.74 -12.00
CA ALA A 890 -37.01 -9.27 -13.37
C ALA A 890 -38.19 -8.75 -14.22
N LEU A 891 -37.92 -8.47 -15.50
CA LEU A 891 -38.89 -8.00 -16.48
C LEU A 891 -39.33 -9.13 -17.39
N ALA A 892 -40.65 -9.22 -17.63
CA ALA A 892 -41.20 -10.16 -18.60
C ALA A 892 -41.02 -9.63 -20.03
N ALA A 893 -40.73 -10.52 -20.98
CA ALA A 893 -40.87 -10.21 -22.40
C ALA A 893 -42.32 -9.82 -22.70
N ASP A 894 -42.51 -8.78 -23.51
CA ASP A 894 -43.83 -8.26 -23.82
C ASP A 894 -44.62 -9.16 -24.80
N SER A 895 -45.89 -8.85 -25.02
CA SER A 895 -46.75 -9.60 -25.94
C SER A 895 -46.39 -9.44 -27.43
N VAL A 896 -45.50 -8.50 -27.77
CA VAL A 896 -45.05 -8.25 -29.15
C VAL A 896 -43.85 -9.14 -29.50
N SER A 897 -42.91 -9.28 -28.57
CA SER A 897 -41.76 -10.16 -28.68
C SER A 897 -42.10 -11.62 -28.37
N GLY A 898 -42.99 -11.86 -27.40
CA GLY A 898 -43.52 -13.18 -27.03
C GLY A 898 -42.52 -14.17 -26.41
N SER A 899 -41.23 -13.84 -26.45
CA SER A 899 -40.10 -14.63 -25.93
C SER A 899 -38.90 -13.71 -25.69
N SER A 900 -38.09 -14.04 -24.68
CA SER A 900 -36.76 -13.46 -24.46
C SER A 900 -35.67 -14.06 -25.35
N ALA A 901 -35.95 -15.13 -26.08
CA ALA A 901 -35.00 -15.79 -26.97
C ALA A 901 -35.02 -15.21 -28.39
N LEU A 902 -33.83 -14.96 -28.96
CA LEU A 902 -33.61 -14.51 -30.33
C LEU A 902 -32.59 -15.41 -31.04
N THR A 903 -32.77 -15.60 -32.35
CA THR A 903 -31.70 -16.06 -33.24
C THR A 903 -31.27 -14.87 -34.10
N LEU A 904 -30.10 -14.30 -33.80
CA LEU A 904 -29.53 -13.19 -34.55
C LEU A 904 -28.83 -13.73 -35.82
N PRO A 905 -29.12 -13.20 -37.01
CA PRO A 905 -28.40 -13.59 -38.23
C PRO A 905 -26.93 -13.11 -38.19
N PRO A 906 -26.04 -13.65 -39.05
CA PRO A 906 -24.64 -13.19 -39.13
C PRO A 906 -24.56 -11.70 -39.46
N VAL A 907 -23.75 -10.95 -38.73
CA VAL A 907 -23.56 -9.49 -38.90
C VAL A 907 -24.90 -8.73 -38.99
N GLY A 908 -25.86 -9.12 -38.13
CA GLY A 908 -27.23 -8.63 -38.20
C GLY A 908 -27.88 -8.44 -36.83
N THR A 909 -29.08 -7.84 -36.83
CA THR A 909 -29.71 -7.33 -35.61
C THR A 909 -31.01 -8.04 -35.25
N GLY A 910 -31.37 -8.02 -33.97
CA GLY A 910 -32.65 -8.49 -33.45
C GLY A 910 -33.07 -7.68 -32.21
N THR A 911 -34.35 -7.71 -31.84
CA THR A 911 -34.87 -6.88 -30.72
C THR A 911 -35.81 -7.69 -29.84
N VAL A 912 -35.56 -7.71 -28.53
CA VAL A 912 -36.53 -8.13 -27.51
C VAL A 912 -37.18 -6.89 -26.93
N ARG A 913 -38.45 -6.98 -26.54
CA ARG A 913 -39.18 -5.91 -25.85
C ARG A 913 -39.64 -6.42 -24.49
N PHE A 914 -39.50 -5.61 -23.45
CA PHE A 914 -39.92 -5.99 -22.10
C PHE A 914 -41.09 -5.12 -21.62
N ALA A 915 -41.94 -5.68 -20.78
CA ALA A 915 -42.97 -4.92 -20.09
C ALA A 915 -42.39 -4.29 -18.80
N TRP A 916 -42.76 -3.03 -18.53
CA TRP A 916 -42.57 -2.44 -17.20
C TRP A 916 -43.43 -3.21 -16.18
N PRO A 917 -42.95 -3.45 -14.95
CA PRO A 917 -43.72 -4.14 -13.93
C PRO A 917 -44.86 -3.24 -13.42
N GLU A 918 -45.98 -3.82 -13.01
CA GLU A 918 -47.12 -3.06 -12.46
C GLU A 918 -46.79 -2.30 -11.17
N THR A 919 -45.71 -2.67 -10.49
CA THR A 919 -45.22 -2.00 -9.28
C THR A 919 -43.74 -1.65 -9.45
N GLU A 920 -43.43 -0.36 -9.58
CA GLU A 920 -42.05 0.15 -9.58
C GLU A 920 -41.46 0.17 -8.16
N LEU A 921 -40.15 0.40 -8.06
CA LEU A 921 -39.51 0.79 -6.79
C LEU A 921 -39.90 2.25 -6.50
N ASP A 922 -40.18 2.60 -5.24
CA ASP A 922 -40.55 3.98 -4.87
C ASP A 922 -39.53 4.99 -5.41
N SER A 923 -40.01 5.96 -6.22
CA SER A 923 -39.16 6.87 -6.98
C SER A 923 -38.40 7.85 -6.07
N LEU A 924 -37.07 7.85 -6.14
CA LEU A 924 -36.24 8.84 -5.44
C LEU A 924 -36.07 10.11 -6.28
N SER A 925 -36.17 11.28 -5.63
CA SER A 925 -36.05 12.58 -6.31
C SER A 925 -34.66 12.74 -6.95
N GLY A 926 -34.62 12.99 -8.26
CA GLY A 926 -33.39 13.15 -9.03
C GLY A 926 -32.62 11.85 -9.32
N PHE A 927 -33.17 10.70 -8.95
CA PHE A 927 -32.67 9.38 -9.36
C PHE A 927 -33.51 8.83 -10.52
N THR A 928 -32.96 7.83 -11.19
CA THR A 928 -33.58 7.16 -12.33
C THR A 928 -33.42 5.64 -12.22
N PRO A 929 -34.37 4.82 -12.69
CA PRO A 929 -34.26 3.37 -12.68
C PRO A 929 -32.96 2.86 -13.29
N LEU A 930 -32.28 1.98 -12.56
CA LEU A 930 -31.09 1.25 -13.01
C LEU A 930 -31.53 -0.11 -13.55
N LEU A 931 -31.36 -0.30 -14.85
CA LEU A 931 -31.70 -1.52 -15.56
C LEU A 931 -30.43 -2.36 -15.74
N GLU A 932 -30.48 -3.63 -15.38
CA GLU A 932 -29.43 -4.60 -15.70
C GLU A 932 -29.94 -5.51 -16.83
N ILE A 933 -29.10 -5.73 -17.85
CA ILE A 933 -29.38 -6.57 -19.01
C ILE A 933 -28.31 -7.64 -19.13
N HIS A 934 -28.74 -8.88 -19.23
CA HIS A 934 -27.90 -10.04 -19.46
C HIS A 934 -28.27 -10.63 -20.82
N VAL A 935 -27.29 -10.79 -21.71
CA VAL A 935 -27.44 -11.51 -22.97
C VAL A 935 -26.66 -12.81 -22.84
N VAL A 936 -27.40 -13.91 -22.68
CA VAL A 936 -26.88 -15.26 -22.48
C VAL A 936 -26.92 -15.99 -23.81
N PRO A 937 -25.79 -16.20 -24.51
CA PRO A 937 -25.77 -17.00 -25.73
C PRO A 937 -25.90 -18.49 -25.40
N GLU A 938 -26.46 -19.28 -26.32
CA GLU A 938 -26.46 -20.75 -26.18
C GLU A 938 -25.04 -21.34 -26.32
N ARG A 939 -24.12 -20.60 -26.95
CA ARG A 939 -22.67 -20.88 -27.03
C ARG A 939 -21.88 -19.57 -27.11
N GLY A 940 -20.84 -19.41 -26.30
CA GLY A 940 -19.94 -18.25 -26.31
C GLY A 940 -19.91 -17.51 -24.97
N ALA A 941 -19.23 -16.36 -24.94
CA ALA A 941 -19.15 -15.51 -23.76
C ALA A 941 -20.45 -14.73 -23.53
N PRO A 942 -21.02 -14.71 -22.30
CA PRO A 942 -22.19 -13.90 -21.98
C PRO A 942 -21.84 -12.41 -21.98
N ILE A 943 -22.85 -11.56 -22.23
CA ILE A 943 -22.76 -10.12 -22.02
C ILE A 943 -23.57 -9.74 -20.80
N LYS A 944 -22.97 -8.94 -19.93
CA LYS A 944 -23.67 -8.27 -18.83
C LYS A 944 -23.46 -6.76 -18.96
N SER A 945 -24.54 -5.99 -18.80
CA SER A 945 -24.53 -4.53 -18.93
C SER A 945 -25.51 -3.90 -17.95
N SER A 946 -25.10 -2.78 -17.33
CA SER A 946 -25.97 -1.95 -16.51
C SER A 946 -26.20 -0.62 -17.22
N LEU A 947 -27.45 -0.17 -17.29
CA LEU A 947 -27.86 1.01 -18.03
C LEU A 947 -28.73 1.93 -17.17
N VAL A 948 -28.38 3.21 -17.18
CA VAL A 948 -29.10 4.28 -16.48
C VAL A 948 -30.09 4.91 -17.44
N ARG A 949 -31.38 4.65 -17.25
CA ARG A 949 -32.42 5.35 -18.04
C ARG A 949 -32.46 6.83 -17.62
N ARG A 950 -32.82 7.75 -18.51
CA ARG A 950 -33.33 9.08 -18.10
C ARG A 950 -34.85 9.09 -18.29
N GLN A 951 -35.62 9.43 -17.25
CA GLN A 951 -37.04 9.74 -17.45
C GLN A 951 -37.16 11.10 -18.17
N SER A 952 -37.21 11.12 -19.49
CA SER A 952 -37.72 12.26 -20.26
C SER A 952 -39.26 12.26 -20.20
N GLY A 953 -39.82 12.65 -19.05
CA GLY A 953 -41.23 12.38 -18.78
C GLY A 953 -41.91 13.09 -17.61
N VAL A 954 -41.42 14.25 -17.13
CA VAL A 954 -42.24 15.09 -16.26
C VAL A 954 -43.38 15.68 -17.09
N ARG A 955 -44.57 15.06 -17.01
CA ARG A 955 -45.81 15.77 -17.35
C ARG A 955 -46.03 16.87 -16.31
N PRO A 956 -46.23 18.13 -16.70
CA PRO A 956 -46.78 19.12 -15.79
C PRO A 956 -48.19 18.67 -15.40
N VAL A 957 -48.43 18.49 -14.12
CA VAL A 957 -49.79 18.42 -13.56
C VAL A 957 -50.27 19.87 -13.42
N PRO A 958 -51.52 20.21 -13.81
CA PRO A 958 -52.02 21.58 -13.86
C PRO A 958 -52.16 22.26 -12.49
#